data_AF-A0A2H9TDL4-F1
#
_entry.id   AF-A0A2H9TDL4-F1
#
_cell.length_a   1.000
_cell.length_b   1.000
_cell.length_c   1.000
_cell.angle_alpha   90.00
_cell.angle_beta   90.00
_cell.angle_gamma   90.00
#
_symmetry.space_group_name_H-M   'P 1'
#
loop_
_entity.id
_entity.type
_entity.pdbx_description
1 polymer ?
#
loop_
_entity_poly.entity_id
_entity_poly.type
_entity_poly.pdbx_seq_one_letter_code
_entity_poly.pdbx_strand_id
1 'polypeptide(L)'
;MKKIFFGLLVVIFLISFLSASIGFEVQPQEIYNRGDLVKISIKIIPEPIFEEVVSVLLICNSDESEVYKEFLSLTEEKIKEIEVSLVSSLIGNSYGSCKFQIKLGNSLVATSNNFEISKSIKIDFLNWGGIFDPGFPASITGSAIKENGNPTNGIYELKVGELVFLGEIINGEINIIFDVPENFSAGEHRLNLTILEKKNGEILNYGNKLSFLIVRQVPTNIEISLNQKKIMPGEQLRGKIILHDQTGKTISGEEAYIAIKDASGRIIEKISSKTGEEFAYNTEKNDSPSIFQISVYSGEIINHGNFEIIENKEVESEIIENFLILTNVGNVDYNENFTLSIGMENISFPLFLKVGQTERYKLTAPDGDYEVSVKELKSSVFLSGNAIGVVKIGENYSLNFLNYAIWIIVLFILSFGTYLVFKKERKRKMFSRANKVINSKKVSIESIKISKNELLIPSKKIELSLSITGSKQTATIGCIFLKNYDILMSGEGGVNETLSRIYNLVEESKGFVYLNNSYIFFILAPHFTKTFKNQKEGLLISQKIKEILKEHNKKFKQKMDFGISLNSGEIILNPEKGKVKFMSLGTFMTLGKKLASFSDGEILISENLKTILGVEVKGSLMEFGGIKSYKFENISDKNVHSTFIKGFLARQEREKAKEKI
;
A
#
# COMPACT_ATOMS: atom_id res chain seq x y z
N MET A 1 -15.76 -71.56 -74.02
CA MET A 1 -16.68 -70.52 -74.56
C MET A 1 -17.97 -70.34 -73.75
N LYS A 2 -18.75 -71.38 -73.38
CA LYS A 2 -20.01 -71.21 -72.62
C LYS A 2 -19.89 -70.47 -71.27
N LYS A 3 -18.79 -70.62 -70.53
CA LYS A 3 -18.56 -69.93 -69.24
C LYS A 3 -18.28 -68.42 -69.40
N ILE A 4 -17.67 -68.00 -70.51
CA ILE A 4 -17.38 -66.59 -70.79
C ILE A 4 -18.67 -65.86 -71.21
N PHE A 5 -19.52 -66.53 -72.00
CA PHE A 5 -20.80 -65.98 -72.41
C PHE A 5 -21.77 -65.79 -71.23
N PHE A 6 -21.79 -66.74 -70.28
CA PHE A 6 -22.59 -66.62 -69.07
C PHE A 6 -22.06 -65.49 -68.16
N GLY A 7 -20.74 -65.33 -68.03
CA GLY A 7 -20.14 -64.21 -67.30
C GLY A 7 -20.50 -62.85 -67.91
N LEU A 8 -20.47 -62.72 -69.24
CA LEU A 8 -20.84 -61.49 -69.93
C LEU A 8 -22.34 -61.15 -69.76
N LEU A 9 -23.22 -62.16 -69.80
CA LEU A 9 -24.66 -61.97 -69.63
C LEU A 9 -25.03 -61.58 -68.19
N VAL A 10 -24.31 -62.12 -67.19
CA VAL A 10 -24.46 -61.70 -65.78
C VAL A 10 -23.94 -60.28 -65.57
N VAL A 11 -22.84 -59.89 -66.22
CA VAL A 11 -22.32 -58.51 -66.17
C VAL A 11 -23.30 -57.53 -66.82
N ILE A 12 -23.93 -57.89 -67.95
CA ILE A 12 -24.97 -57.06 -68.60
C ILE A 12 -26.22 -56.90 -67.72
N PHE A 13 -26.63 -57.97 -67.02
CA PHE A 13 -27.74 -57.88 -66.05
C PHE A 13 -27.40 -57.02 -64.82
N LEU A 14 -26.13 -57.00 -64.39
CA LEU A 14 -25.68 -56.16 -63.28
C LEU A 14 -25.56 -54.67 -63.64
N ILE A 15 -25.43 -54.32 -64.93
CA ILE A 15 -25.38 -52.91 -65.39
C ILE A 15 -26.77 -52.25 -65.39
N SER A 16 -27.86 -53.02 -65.25
CA SER A 16 -29.24 -52.52 -65.34
C SER A 16 -29.82 -52.00 -64.02
N PHE A 17 -29.01 -51.92 -62.95
CA PHE A 17 -29.39 -51.27 -61.70
C PHE A 17 -28.77 -49.89 -61.61
N LEU A 18 -29.01 -49.06 -62.63
CA LEU A 18 -29.04 -47.63 -62.39
C LEU A 18 -30.32 -47.40 -61.59
N SER A 19 -30.19 -46.74 -60.44
CA SER A 19 -31.32 -46.36 -59.60
C SER A 19 -31.20 -44.87 -59.39
N ALA A 20 -32.33 -44.17 -59.46
CA ALA A 20 -32.41 -42.77 -59.07
C ALA A 20 -31.70 -42.58 -57.72
N SER A 21 -30.72 -41.68 -57.69
CA SER A 21 -29.93 -41.43 -56.50
C SER A 21 -30.19 -40.01 -56.02
N ILE A 22 -30.50 -39.90 -54.74
CA ILE A 22 -30.62 -38.63 -54.04
C ILE A 22 -29.62 -38.65 -52.91
N GLY A 23 -28.84 -37.58 -52.79
CA GLY A 23 -27.83 -37.46 -51.76
C GLY A 23 -27.58 -36.01 -51.37
N PHE A 24 -26.92 -35.84 -50.23
CA PHE A 24 -26.40 -34.54 -49.82
C PHE A 24 -25.09 -34.28 -50.57
N GLU A 25 -25.07 -33.19 -51.35
CA GLU A 25 -23.86 -32.69 -51.97
C GLU A 25 -23.06 -31.81 -50.99
N VAL A 26 -23.76 -30.97 -50.22
CA VAL A 26 -23.19 -30.18 -49.12
C VAL A 26 -23.71 -30.72 -47.79
N GLN A 27 -22.79 -31.21 -46.97
CA GLN A 27 -23.07 -31.71 -45.62
C GLN A 27 -23.15 -30.55 -44.61
N PRO A 28 -23.94 -30.68 -43.53
CA PRO A 28 -23.97 -29.69 -42.46
C PRO A 28 -22.60 -29.58 -41.76
N GLN A 29 -22.31 -28.42 -41.18
CA GLN A 29 -21.19 -28.21 -40.26
C GLN A 29 -21.40 -29.02 -38.98
N GLU A 30 -20.33 -29.25 -38.22
CA GLU A 30 -20.38 -30.08 -37.02
C GLU A 30 -21.26 -29.51 -35.91
N ILE A 31 -21.28 -28.18 -35.74
CA ILE A 31 -21.98 -27.48 -34.66
C ILE A 31 -22.69 -26.25 -35.20
N TYR A 32 -23.95 -26.09 -34.82
CA TYR A 32 -24.75 -24.89 -35.02
C TYR A 32 -25.30 -24.40 -33.69
N ASN A 33 -25.56 -23.11 -33.60
CA ASN A 33 -26.30 -22.50 -32.51
C ASN A 33 -27.74 -22.22 -32.93
N ARG A 34 -28.63 -22.10 -31.95
CA ARG A 34 -30.03 -21.77 -32.23
C ARG A 34 -30.15 -20.42 -32.90
N GLY A 35 -31.00 -20.34 -33.93
CA GLY A 35 -31.19 -19.17 -34.77
C GLY A 35 -30.28 -19.08 -35.99
N ASP A 36 -29.27 -19.95 -36.11
CA ASP A 36 -28.42 -20.03 -37.28
C ASP A 36 -29.19 -20.49 -38.54
N LEU A 37 -28.59 -20.25 -39.70
CA LEU A 37 -29.06 -20.75 -40.99
C LEU A 37 -28.19 -21.91 -41.44
N VAL A 38 -28.78 -23.09 -41.53
CA VAL A 38 -28.11 -24.29 -42.06
C VAL A 38 -28.33 -24.33 -43.56
N LYS A 39 -27.24 -24.30 -44.32
CA LYS A 39 -27.28 -24.43 -45.78
C LYS A 39 -26.90 -25.86 -46.16
N ILE A 40 -27.81 -26.55 -46.82
CA ILE A 40 -27.59 -27.89 -47.36
C ILE A 40 -27.95 -27.90 -48.84
N SER A 41 -27.27 -28.73 -49.61
CA SER A 41 -27.56 -28.92 -51.03
C SER A 41 -27.87 -30.38 -51.28
N ILE A 42 -29.01 -30.65 -51.88
CA ILE A 42 -29.42 -31.99 -52.28
C ILE A 42 -29.23 -32.14 -53.78
N LYS A 43 -28.55 -33.22 -54.20
CA LYS A 43 -28.36 -33.59 -55.60
C LYS A 43 -29.33 -34.71 -55.94
N ILE A 44 -30.18 -34.47 -56.93
CA ILE A 44 -31.21 -35.39 -57.41
C ILE A 44 -30.83 -35.82 -58.82
N ILE A 45 -30.53 -37.10 -59.00
CA ILE A 45 -30.28 -37.71 -60.32
C ILE A 45 -31.54 -38.52 -60.69
N PRO A 46 -32.43 -37.98 -61.53
CA PRO A 46 -33.69 -38.62 -61.90
C PRO A 46 -33.47 -39.77 -62.88
N GLU A 47 -34.41 -40.71 -62.93
CA GLU A 47 -34.37 -41.83 -63.87
C GLU A 47 -35.78 -42.27 -64.30
N PRO A 48 -36.19 -42.10 -65.58
CA PRO A 48 -35.96 -41.00 -66.52
C PRO A 48 -36.88 -39.77 -66.30
N ILE A 49 -37.92 -39.92 -65.48
CA ILE A 49 -38.83 -38.85 -65.05
C ILE A 49 -39.03 -39.04 -63.56
N PHE A 50 -38.74 -38.01 -62.77
CA PHE A 50 -38.92 -37.99 -61.33
C PHE A 50 -40.06 -37.04 -60.97
N GLU A 51 -41.18 -37.58 -60.46
CA GLU A 51 -42.39 -36.81 -60.09
C GLU A 51 -42.85 -37.19 -58.67
N GLU A 52 -42.18 -36.66 -57.66
CA GLU A 52 -42.49 -36.98 -56.25
C GLU A 52 -42.39 -35.76 -55.31
N VAL A 53 -43.01 -35.90 -54.14
CA VAL A 53 -42.83 -34.94 -53.03
C VAL A 53 -41.52 -35.26 -52.32
N VAL A 54 -40.61 -34.30 -52.35
CA VAL A 54 -39.36 -34.33 -51.59
C VAL A 54 -39.59 -33.62 -50.27
N SER A 55 -39.33 -34.32 -49.17
CA SER A 55 -39.37 -33.78 -47.83
C SER A 55 -38.00 -33.92 -47.15
N VAL A 56 -37.57 -32.87 -46.46
CA VAL A 56 -36.37 -32.91 -45.62
C VAL A 56 -36.81 -32.77 -44.17
N LEU A 57 -36.39 -33.74 -43.37
CA LEU A 57 -36.70 -33.85 -41.96
C LEU A 57 -35.44 -33.60 -41.16
N LEU A 58 -35.53 -32.72 -40.18
CA LEU A 58 -34.53 -32.58 -39.13
C LEU A 58 -34.88 -33.53 -37.99
N ILE A 59 -33.98 -34.45 -37.68
CA ILE A 59 -34.12 -35.37 -36.55
C ILE A 59 -33.08 -35.02 -35.51
N CYS A 60 -33.51 -34.62 -34.32
CA CYS A 60 -32.66 -34.32 -33.19
C CYS A 60 -33.05 -35.21 -32.01
N ASN A 61 -32.16 -36.10 -31.58
CA ASN A 61 -32.47 -37.15 -30.61
C ASN A 61 -33.71 -37.99 -31.06
N SER A 62 -34.89 -37.73 -30.47
CA SER A 62 -36.17 -38.38 -30.79
C SER A 62 -37.17 -37.46 -31.48
N ASP A 63 -36.88 -36.16 -31.59
CA ASP A 63 -37.80 -35.18 -32.17
C ASP A 63 -37.58 -35.08 -33.68
N GLU A 64 -38.66 -35.10 -34.45
CA GLU A 64 -38.68 -34.99 -35.90
C GLU A 64 -39.41 -33.71 -36.31
N SER A 65 -38.80 -32.90 -37.17
CA SER A 65 -39.39 -31.66 -37.70
C SER A 65 -39.25 -31.62 -39.23
N GLU A 66 -40.35 -31.44 -39.96
CA GLU A 66 -40.33 -31.22 -41.42
C GLU A 66 -39.89 -29.79 -41.70
N VAL A 67 -38.65 -29.63 -42.17
CA VAL A 67 -38.04 -28.30 -42.41
C VAL A 67 -38.15 -27.86 -43.87
N TYR A 68 -38.44 -28.81 -44.78
CA TYR A 68 -38.62 -28.53 -46.19
C TYR A 68 -39.59 -29.54 -46.82
N LYS A 69 -40.47 -29.07 -47.71
CA LYS A 69 -41.37 -29.91 -48.50
C LYS A 69 -41.69 -29.25 -49.84
N GLU A 70 -41.40 -29.93 -50.94
CA GLU A 70 -41.71 -29.44 -52.29
C GLU A 70 -42.05 -30.62 -53.21
N PHE A 71 -43.01 -30.44 -54.11
CA PHE A 71 -43.24 -31.38 -55.20
C PHE A 71 -42.28 -31.06 -56.35
N LEU A 72 -41.49 -32.03 -56.79
CA LEU A 72 -40.50 -31.86 -57.83
C LEU A 72 -40.81 -32.76 -59.03
N SER A 73 -40.80 -32.16 -60.23
CA SER A 73 -40.91 -32.82 -61.52
C SER A 73 -39.63 -32.57 -62.31
N LEU A 74 -38.75 -33.57 -62.41
CA LEU A 74 -37.40 -33.43 -62.98
C LEU A 74 -37.13 -34.48 -64.06
N THR A 75 -36.54 -34.04 -65.16
CA THR A 75 -36.03 -34.88 -66.26
C THR A 75 -34.50 -34.87 -66.34
N GLU A 76 -33.85 -33.93 -65.66
CA GLU A 76 -32.41 -33.75 -65.64
C GLU A 76 -31.91 -33.63 -64.19
N GLU A 77 -30.61 -33.87 -64.01
CA GLU A 77 -29.95 -33.70 -62.72
C GLU A 77 -30.18 -32.28 -62.19
N LYS A 78 -30.57 -32.16 -60.92
CA LYS A 78 -30.77 -30.88 -60.26
C LYS A 78 -30.12 -30.85 -58.90
N ILE A 79 -29.38 -29.78 -58.65
CA ILE A 79 -28.89 -29.40 -57.33
C ILE A 79 -29.87 -28.39 -56.77
N LYS A 80 -30.42 -28.68 -55.59
CA LYS A 80 -31.34 -27.80 -54.88
C LYS A 80 -30.70 -27.37 -53.57
N GLU A 81 -30.49 -26.06 -53.45
CA GLU A 81 -30.05 -25.42 -52.20
C GLU A 81 -31.25 -25.21 -51.29
N ILE A 82 -31.09 -25.59 -50.02
CA ILE A 82 -32.10 -25.47 -48.98
C ILE A 82 -31.47 -24.73 -47.80
N GLU A 83 -32.11 -23.66 -47.37
CA GLU A 83 -31.73 -22.90 -46.18
C GLU A 83 -32.75 -23.16 -45.06
N VAL A 84 -32.27 -23.74 -43.96
CA VAL A 84 -33.09 -24.09 -42.80
C VAL A 84 -32.74 -23.15 -41.64
N SER A 85 -33.71 -22.36 -41.17
CA SER A 85 -33.51 -21.49 -40.00
C SER A 85 -33.81 -22.24 -38.71
N LEU A 86 -32.82 -22.30 -37.80
CA LEU A 86 -32.92 -23.02 -36.53
C LEU A 86 -33.68 -22.23 -35.45
N VAL A 87 -34.85 -21.69 -35.79
CA VAL A 87 -35.72 -20.94 -34.88
C VAL A 87 -36.80 -21.84 -34.28
N SER A 88 -37.28 -21.50 -33.07
CA SER A 88 -38.25 -22.31 -32.33
C SER A 88 -39.54 -22.58 -33.11
N SER A 89 -39.97 -21.64 -33.97
CA SER A 89 -41.16 -21.79 -34.81
C SER A 89 -41.05 -22.90 -35.86
N LEU A 90 -39.83 -23.29 -36.24
CA LEU A 90 -39.58 -24.34 -37.25
C LEU A 90 -39.16 -25.67 -36.61
N ILE A 91 -38.24 -25.62 -35.63
CA ILE A 91 -37.64 -26.83 -35.04
C ILE A 91 -38.17 -27.17 -33.65
N GLY A 92 -39.13 -26.40 -33.13
CA GLY A 92 -39.65 -26.55 -31.77
C GLY A 92 -38.55 -26.41 -30.72
N ASN A 93 -38.47 -27.40 -29.83
CA ASN A 93 -37.46 -27.48 -28.77
C ASN A 93 -36.29 -28.40 -29.12
N SER A 94 -36.09 -28.76 -30.39
CA SER A 94 -35.02 -29.65 -30.83
C SER A 94 -33.62 -29.04 -30.58
N TYR A 95 -32.75 -29.76 -29.86
CA TYR A 95 -31.33 -29.46 -29.67
C TYR A 95 -30.53 -30.75 -29.36
N GLY A 96 -29.20 -30.69 -29.41
CA GLY A 96 -28.31 -31.85 -29.24
C GLY A 96 -27.91 -32.47 -30.56
N SER A 97 -27.69 -33.79 -30.60
CA SER A 97 -27.22 -34.47 -31.81
C SER A 97 -28.35 -34.62 -32.83
N CYS A 98 -28.14 -34.04 -34.01
CA CYS A 98 -29.09 -33.91 -35.09
C CYS A 98 -28.56 -34.46 -36.41
N LYS A 99 -29.46 -34.80 -37.33
CA LYS A 99 -29.16 -35.14 -38.72
C LYS A 99 -30.35 -34.80 -39.62
N PHE A 100 -30.09 -34.54 -40.89
CA PHE A 100 -31.14 -34.41 -41.90
C PHE A 100 -31.44 -35.75 -42.56
N GLN A 101 -32.71 -36.01 -42.82
CA GLN A 101 -33.19 -37.15 -43.59
C GLN A 101 -34.02 -36.67 -44.77
N ILE A 102 -33.76 -37.24 -45.94
CA ILE A 102 -34.56 -36.98 -47.14
C ILE A 102 -35.55 -38.13 -47.30
N LYS A 103 -36.85 -37.79 -47.30
CA LYS A 103 -37.93 -38.72 -47.62
C LYS A 103 -38.55 -38.41 -48.98
N LEU A 104 -38.71 -39.46 -49.76
CA LEU A 104 -39.43 -39.51 -51.04
C LEU A 104 -40.75 -40.24 -50.82
N GLY A 105 -41.85 -39.48 -50.81
CA GLY A 105 -43.13 -39.97 -50.30
C GLY A 105 -42.98 -40.45 -48.84
N ASN A 106 -43.06 -41.77 -48.62
CA ASN A 106 -42.90 -42.40 -47.31
C ASN A 106 -41.56 -43.14 -47.12
N SER A 107 -40.70 -43.15 -48.15
CA SER A 107 -39.44 -43.89 -48.13
C SER A 107 -38.26 -43.00 -47.73
N LEU A 108 -37.38 -43.50 -46.87
CA LEU A 108 -36.13 -42.84 -46.51
C LEU A 108 -35.08 -43.13 -47.57
N VAL A 109 -34.45 -42.09 -48.13
CA VAL A 109 -33.53 -42.23 -49.26
C VAL A 109 -32.11 -41.82 -48.92
N ALA A 110 -31.93 -40.75 -48.13
CA ALA A 110 -30.61 -40.28 -47.74
C ALA A 110 -30.60 -39.73 -46.30
N THR A 111 -29.43 -39.75 -45.67
CA THR A 111 -29.19 -39.16 -44.35
C THR A 111 -27.89 -38.36 -44.39
N SER A 112 -27.88 -37.17 -43.78
CA SER A 112 -26.68 -36.34 -43.67
C SER A 112 -25.74 -36.89 -42.59
N ASN A 113 -24.54 -36.31 -42.51
CA ASN A 113 -23.70 -36.45 -41.32
C ASN A 113 -24.44 -35.93 -40.08
N ASN A 114 -24.07 -36.48 -38.92
CA ASN A 114 -24.53 -35.96 -37.64
C ASN A 114 -23.87 -34.60 -37.37
N PHE A 115 -24.62 -33.70 -36.75
CA PHE A 115 -24.16 -32.41 -36.25
C PHE A 115 -24.84 -32.10 -34.91
N GLU A 116 -24.42 -31.03 -34.23
CA GLU A 116 -25.01 -30.62 -32.96
C GLU A 116 -25.71 -29.26 -33.08
N ILE A 117 -26.90 -29.14 -32.50
CA ILE A 117 -27.55 -27.84 -32.28
C ILE A 117 -27.43 -27.49 -30.80
N SER A 118 -26.69 -26.43 -30.51
CA SER A 118 -26.46 -25.95 -29.15
C SER A 118 -27.18 -24.65 -28.85
N LYS A 119 -27.44 -24.41 -27.55
CA LYS A 119 -27.90 -23.13 -27.00
C LYS A 119 -26.82 -22.44 -26.18
N SER A 120 -25.62 -23.00 -26.10
CA SER A 120 -24.57 -22.55 -25.18
C SER A 120 -23.82 -21.34 -25.73
N ILE A 121 -23.56 -20.39 -24.84
CA ILE A 121 -22.59 -19.29 -25.04
C ILE A 121 -21.44 -19.49 -24.05
N LYS A 122 -20.23 -19.60 -24.58
CA LYS A 122 -19.00 -19.63 -23.80
C LYS A 122 -18.58 -18.21 -23.45
N ILE A 123 -18.29 -18.00 -22.17
CA ILE A 123 -17.92 -16.70 -21.61
C ILE A 123 -16.50 -16.80 -21.03
N ASP A 124 -15.60 -15.99 -21.56
CA ASP A 124 -14.20 -15.92 -21.15
C ASP A 124 -13.85 -14.48 -20.71
N PHE A 125 -13.26 -14.33 -19.51
CA PHE A 125 -12.80 -13.03 -19.00
C PHE A 125 -11.34 -12.79 -19.39
N LEU A 126 -11.04 -11.62 -19.97
CA LEU A 126 -9.69 -11.25 -20.39
C LEU A 126 -8.97 -10.45 -19.29
N ASN A 127 -9.60 -9.41 -18.75
CA ASN A 127 -9.04 -8.62 -17.65
C ASN A 127 -10.04 -8.57 -16.49
N TRP A 128 -9.91 -9.54 -15.58
CA TRP A 128 -10.62 -9.54 -14.30
C TRP A 128 -9.60 -9.36 -13.18
N GLY A 129 -9.32 -8.10 -12.83
CA GLY A 129 -8.45 -7.74 -11.71
C GLY A 129 -9.22 -7.88 -10.41
N GLY A 130 -9.20 -9.06 -9.79
CA GLY A 130 -10.12 -9.46 -8.73
C GLY A 130 -10.10 -8.69 -7.41
N ILE A 131 -9.46 -7.51 -7.29
CA ILE A 131 -9.39 -6.70 -6.07
C ILE A 131 -9.79 -5.25 -6.36
N PHE A 132 -10.81 -4.75 -5.65
CA PHE A 132 -11.38 -3.41 -5.86
C PHE A 132 -11.52 -2.64 -4.56
N ASP A 133 -11.48 -1.31 -4.65
CA ASP A 133 -11.85 -0.42 -3.56
C ASP A 133 -13.34 -0.02 -3.67
N PRO A 134 -14.06 0.08 -2.56
CA PRO A 134 -15.40 0.66 -2.56
C PRO A 134 -15.38 2.11 -3.07
N GLY A 135 -16.42 2.52 -3.78
CA GLY A 135 -16.55 3.86 -4.38
C GLY A 135 -15.85 4.05 -5.73
N PHE A 136 -15.09 3.06 -6.21
CA PHE A 136 -14.41 3.14 -7.50
C PHE A 136 -15.10 2.28 -8.57
N PRO A 137 -15.08 2.70 -9.84
CA PRO A 137 -15.63 1.92 -10.94
C PRO A 137 -14.82 0.63 -11.15
N ALA A 138 -15.54 -0.48 -11.30
CA ALA A 138 -15.00 -1.77 -11.71
C ALA A 138 -15.28 -2.01 -13.19
N SER A 139 -14.33 -2.61 -13.90
CA SER A 139 -14.46 -2.96 -15.31
C SER A 139 -14.23 -4.44 -15.55
N ILE A 140 -15.11 -5.07 -16.33
CA ILE A 140 -14.99 -6.45 -16.80
C ILE A 140 -14.81 -6.41 -18.30
N THR A 141 -13.69 -6.94 -18.78
CA THR A 141 -13.52 -7.20 -20.21
C THR A 141 -13.43 -8.68 -20.50
N GLY A 142 -13.96 -9.11 -21.64
CA GLY A 142 -14.02 -10.51 -22.01
C GLY A 142 -14.65 -10.74 -23.38
N SER A 143 -14.94 -12.01 -23.68
CA SER A 143 -15.63 -12.42 -24.88
C SER A 143 -16.80 -13.37 -24.59
N ALA A 144 -17.82 -13.28 -25.43
CA ALA A 144 -19.02 -14.10 -25.45
C ALA A 144 -19.15 -14.77 -26.82
N ILE A 145 -18.72 -16.02 -26.90
CA ILE A 145 -18.62 -16.78 -28.15
C ILE A 145 -19.61 -17.93 -28.09
N LYS A 146 -20.42 -18.08 -29.12
CA LYS A 146 -21.32 -19.22 -29.29
C LYS A 146 -20.51 -20.52 -29.47
N GLU A 147 -21.12 -21.67 -29.25
CA GLU A 147 -20.42 -22.97 -29.37
C GLU A 147 -19.89 -23.24 -30.79
N ASN A 148 -20.55 -22.71 -31.82
CA ASN A 148 -20.07 -22.72 -33.21
C ASN A 148 -18.91 -21.75 -33.51
N GLY A 149 -18.42 -21.00 -32.53
CA GLY A 149 -17.31 -20.04 -32.69
C GLY A 149 -17.73 -18.63 -33.13
N ASN A 150 -19.01 -18.40 -33.44
CA ASN A 150 -19.49 -17.08 -33.83
C ASN A 150 -19.63 -16.13 -32.62
N PRO A 151 -19.41 -14.81 -32.81
CA PRO A 151 -19.65 -13.84 -31.76
C PRO A 151 -21.14 -13.76 -31.40
N THR A 152 -21.44 -13.51 -30.11
CA THR A 152 -22.81 -13.35 -29.62
C THR A 152 -23.23 -11.87 -29.65
N ASN A 153 -24.43 -11.58 -30.15
CA ASN A 153 -25.12 -10.31 -29.92
C ASN A 153 -26.27 -10.56 -28.94
N GLY A 154 -26.31 -9.87 -27.81
CA GLY A 154 -27.29 -10.17 -26.78
C GLY A 154 -27.37 -9.15 -25.66
N ILE A 155 -28.10 -9.50 -24.62
CA ILE A 155 -28.15 -8.74 -23.37
C ILE A 155 -27.40 -9.51 -22.29
N TYR A 156 -26.77 -8.79 -21.38
CA TYR A 156 -26.17 -9.36 -20.19
C TYR A 156 -26.90 -8.93 -18.93
N GLU A 157 -26.88 -9.81 -17.94
CA GLU A 157 -27.26 -9.57 -16.56
C GLU A 157 -26.08 -9.93 -15.67
N LEU A 158 -25.46 -8.91 -15.07
CA LEU A 158 -24.37 -9.05 -14.13
C LEU A 158 -24.91 -8.88 -12.70
N LYS A 159 -24.78 -9.93 -11.89
CA LYS A 159 -25.11 -9.89 -10.46
C LYS A 159 -23.85 -9.87 -9.62
N VAL A 160 -23.74 -8.90 -8.71
CA VAL A 160 -22.61 -8.75 -7.77
C VAL A 160 -23.18 -8.58 -6.37
N GLY A 161 -23.21 -9.66 -5.59
CA GLY A 161 -23.98 -9.69 -4.35
C GLY A 161 -25.47 -9.45 -4.62
N GLU A 162 -26.02 -8.38 -4.06
CA GLU A 162 -27.42 -7.96 -4.28
C GLU A 162 -27.60 -6.97 -5.45
N LEU A 163 -26.50 -6.46 -6.01
CA LEU A 163 -26.53 -5.51 -7.12
C LEU A 163 -26.76 -6.23 -8.44
N VAL A 164 -27.60 -5.64 -9.31
CA VAL A 164 -27.92 -6.15 -10.64
C VAL A 164 -27.64 -5.08 -11.68
N PHE A 165 -26.81 -5.40 -12.67
CA PHE A 165 -26.49 -4.53 -13.80
C PHE A 165 -26.95 -5.20 -15.10
N LEU A 166 -27.54 -4.41 -15.99
CA LEU A 166 -28.03 -4.86 -17.30
C LEU A 166 -27.35 -4.05 -18.40
N GLY A 167 -27.09 -4.70 -19.52
CA GLY A 167 -26.62 -4.02 -20.72
C GLY A 167 -26.59 -4.94 -21.93
N GLU A 168 -25.91 -4.49 -22.98
CA GLU A 168 -25.85 -5.19 -24.27
C GLU A 168 -24.43 -5.69 -24.58
N ILE A 169 -24.36 -6.76 -25.35
CA ILE A 169 -23.14 -7.33 -25.92
C ILE A 169 -23.25 -7.20 -27.42
N ILE A 170 -22.23 -6.58 -28.01
CA ILE A 170 -22.12 -6.33 -29.44
C ILE A 170 -20.86 -7.06 -29.93
N ASN A 171 -21.01 -7.84 -31.00
CA ASN A 171 -19.96 -8.63 -31.64
C ASN A 171 -19.19 -9.54 -30.66
N GLY A 172 -19.87 -10.06 -29.64
CA GLY A 172 -19.27 -10.95 -28.65
C GLY A 172 -18.25 -10.27 -27.73
N GLU A 173 -18.13 -8.94 -27.75
CA GLU A 173 -17.22 -8.21 -26.86
C GLU A 173 -17.93 -7.85 -25.55
N ILE A 174 -17.32 -8.24 -24.43
CA ILE A 174 -17.80 -7.88 -23.09
C ILE A 174 -16.98 -6.68 -22.63
N ASN A 175 -17.64 -5.56 -22.36
CA ASN A 175 -17.06 -4.39 -21.71
C ASN A 175 -18.09 -3.80 -20.75
N ILE A 176 -18.04 -4.26 -19.49
CA ILE A 176 -18.99 -3.88 -18.45
C ILE A 176 -18.25 -2.96 -17.48
N ILE A 177 -18.75 -1.73 -17.32
CA ILE A 177 -18.28 -0.78 -16.31
C ILE A 177 -19.41 -0.58 -15.31
N PHE A 178 -19.13 -0.76 -14.04
CA PHE A 178 -20.11 -0.58 -12.97
C PHE A 178 -19.46 0.02 -11.73
N ASP A 179 -20.21 0.85 -11.01
CA ASP A 179 -19.72 1.48 -9.78
C ASP A 179 -19.93 0.56 -8.59
N VAL A 180 -18.87 0.34 -7.80
CA VAL A 180 -18.97 -0.35 -6.51
C VAL A 180 -19.39 0.69 -5.46
N PRO A 181 -20.54 0.54 -4.78
CA PRO A 181 -20.98 1.51 -3.78
C PRO A 181 -19.92 1.78 -2.69
N GLU A 182 -19.86 3.00 -2.17
CA GLU A 182 -18.91 3.37 -1.11
C GLU A 182 -19.11 2.54 0.17
N ASN A 183 -20.35 2.14 0.46
CA ASN A 183 -20.71 1.31 1.61
C ASN A 183 -20.74 -0.20 1.27
N PHE A 184 -20.14 -0.62 0.15
CA PHE A 184 -20.13 -2.03 -0.22
C PHE A 184 -19.22 -2.82 0.70
N SER A 185 -19.70 -3.94 1.27
CA SER A 185 -18.97 -4.65 2.31
C SER A 185 -17.65 -5.23 1.81
N ALA A 186 -16.61 -5.18 2.64
CA ALA A 186 -15.35 -5.82 2.34
C ALA A 186 -15.49 -7.35 2.25
N GLY A 187 -14.54 -7.98 1.56
CA GLY A 187 -14.46 -9.44 1.41
C GLY A 187 -14.75 -9.92 0.00
N GLU A 188 -14.92 -11.23 -0.13
CA GLU A 188 -15.16 -11.90 -1.41
C GLU A 188 -16.65 -11.96 -1.73
N HIS A 189 -17.03 -11.49 -2.91
CA HIS A 189 -18.40 -11.43 -3.40
C HIS A 189 -18.56 -12.27 -4.64
N ARG A 190 -19.66 -13.03 -4.69
CA ARG A 190 -19.99 -13.82 -5.87
C ARG A 190 -20.42 -12.90 -7.00
N LEU A 191 -19.74 -13.04 -8.12
CA LEU A 191 -20.09 -12.43 -9.38
C LEU A 191 -20.73 -13.48 -10.29
N ASN A 192 -21.90 -13.17 -10.83
CA ASN A 192 -22.61 -14.03 -11.76
C ASN A 192 -22.97 -13.24 -13.02
N LEU A 193 -22.29 -13.53 -14.12
CA LEU A 193 -22.59 -12.94 -15.43
C LEU A 193 -23.43 -13.93 -16.23
N THR A 194 -24.65 -13.52 -16.57
CA THR A 194 -25.55 -14.26 -17.47
C THR A 194 -25.66 -13.49 -18.78
N ILE A 195 -25.53 -14.18 -19.90
CA ILE A 195 -25.68 -13.60 -21.24
C ILE A 195 -26.80 -14.32 -21.96
N LEU A 196 -27.72 -13.55 -22.55
CA LEU A 196 -28.89 -14.05 -23.27
C LEU A 196 -28.93 -13.44 -24.67
N GLU A 197 -28.96 -14.27 -25.71
CA GLU A 197 -29.28 -13.85 -27.07
C GLU A 197 -30.78 -14.02 -27.30
N LYS A 198 -31.46 -12.92 -27.66
CA LYS A 198 -32.91 -12.93 -27.92
C LYS A 198 -33.25 -12.52 -29.34
N LYS A 199 -34.28 -13.15 -29.91
CA LYS A 199 -34.88 -12.75 -31.19
C LYS A 199 -36.41 -12.80 -31.03
N ASN A 200 -37.09 -11.69 -31.30
CA ASN A 200 -38.54 -11.55 -31.12
C ASN A 200 -39.05 -11.93 -29.72
N GLY A 201 -38.26 -11.65 -28.67
CA GLY A 201 -38.59 -11.97 -27.29
C GLY A 201 -38.22 -13.39 -26.83
N GLU A 202 -37.94 -14.31 -27.76
CA GLU A 202 -37.50 -15.67 -27.43
C GLU A 202 -35.99 -15.72 -27.16
N ILE A 203 -35.59 -16.49 -26.14
CA ILE A 203 -34.18 -16.76 -25.84
C ILE A 203 -33.68 -17.87 -26.78
N LEU A 204 -32.73 -17.52 -27.64
CA LEU A 204 -32.11 -18.45 -28.57
C LEU A 204 -30.95 -19.19 -27.91
N ASN A 205 -30.00 -18.42 -27.37
CA ASN A 205 -28.78 -18.92 -26.76
C ASN A 205 -28.57 -18.29 -25.37
N TYR A 206 -27.93 -19.03 -24.46
CA TYR A 206 -27.66 -18.61 -23.09
C TYR A 206 -26.25 -19.03 -22.64
N GLY A 207 -25.62 -18.21 -21.82
CA GLY A 207 -24.36 -18.50 -21.15
C GLY A 207 -24.37 -17.97 -19.74
N ASN A 208 -23.70 -18.67 -18.82
CA ASN A 208 -23.52 -18.22 -17.45
C ASN A 208 -22.06 -18.42 -17.04
N LYS A 209 -21.49 -17.42 -16.38
CA LYS A 209 -20.16 -17.49 -15.78
C LYS A 209 -20.18 -16.98 -14.35
N LEU A 210 -19.64 -17.82 -13.46
CA LEU A 210 -19.38 -17.46 -12.07
C LEU A 210 -17.92 -17.03 -11.89
N SER A 211 -17.73 -15.96 -11.14
CA SER A 211 -16.43 -15.46 -10.69
C SER A 211 -16.56 -14.85 -9.29
N PHE A 212 -15.47 -14.30 -8.78
CA PHE A 212 -15.40 -13.67 -7.48
C PHE A 212 -14.75 -12.30 -7.56
N LEU A 213 -15.35 -11.35 -6.85
CA LEU A 213 -14.90 -9.98 -6.68
C LEU A 213 -14.41 -9.82 -5.24
N ILE A 214 -13.14 -9.48 -5.03
CA ILE A 214 -12.64 -9.14 -3.69
C ILE A 214 -12.72 -7.64 -3.52
N VAL A 215 -13.46 -7.18 -2.51
CA VAL A 215 -13.53 -5.77 -2.13
C VAL A 215 -12.66 -5.54 -0.91
N ARG A 216 -11.74 -4.59 -1.00
CA ARG A 216 -10.84 -4.27 0.11
C ARG A 216 -11.61 -3.63 1.26
N GLN A 217 -11.15 -3.93 2.46
CA GLN A 217 -11.60 -3.24 3.65
C GLN A 217 -10.91 -1.89 3.70
N VAL A 218 -11.70 -0.81 3.69
CA VAL A 218 -11.19 0.56 3.74
C VAL A 218 -11.62 1.17 5.07
N PRO A 219 -10.67 1.60 5.91
CA PRO A 219 -11.01 2.26 7.16
C PRO A 219 -11.68 3.61 6.85
N THR A 220 -12.78 3.92 7.52
CA THR A 220 -13.54 5.17 7.31
C THR A 220 -13.71 5.99 8.59
N ASN A 221 -13.73 5.33 9.75
CA ASN A 221 -13.91 5.99 11.05
C ASN A 221 -13.05 5.32 12.12
N ILE A 222 -12.62 6.08 13.12
CA ILE A 222 -11.88 5.58 14.29
C ILE A 222 -12.55 6.08 15.56
N GLU A 223 -12.88 5.18 16.46
CA GLU A 223 -13.55 5.45 17.73
C GLU A 223 -12.61 5.22 18.91
N ILE A 224 -12.74 6.07 19.94
CA ILE A 224 -11.99 5.98 21.19
C ILE A 224 -12.96 5.59 22.30
N SER A 225 -12.86 4.36 22.79
CA SER A 225 -13.67 3.87 23.89
C SER A 225 -12.85 3.85 25.18
N LEU A 226 -13.12 4.78 26.09
CA LEU A 226 -12.45 4.84 27.40
C LEU A 226 -13.28 4.12 28.46
N ASN A 227 -12.62 3.38 29.35
CA ASN A 227 -13.30 2.71 30.46
C ASN A 227 -13.87 3.74 31.46
N GLN A 228 -13.17 4.86 31.62
CA GLN A 228 -13.57 5.96 32.48
C GLN A 228 -13.11 7.30 31.89
N LYS A 229 -13.94 8.34 32.03
CA LYS A 229 -13.63 9.70 31.56
C LYS A 229 -13.05 10.60 32.65
N LYS A 230 -13.14 10.19 33.91
CA LYS A 230 -12.58 10.89 35.07
C LYS A 230 -11.70 9.90 35.82
N ILE A 231 -10.47 10.28 36.17
CA ILE A 231 -9.51 9.43 36.87
C ILE A 231 -8.82 10.19 37.99
N MET A 232 -8.49 9.51 39.09
CA MET A 232 -7.65 10.10 40.13
C MET A 232 -6.19 10.16 39.68
N PRO A 233 -5.41 11.15 40.14
CA PRO A 233 -3.98 11.20 39.86
C PRO A 233 -3.28 9.95 40.43
N GLY A 234 -2.36 9.36 39.65
CA GLY A 234 -1.73 8.09 39.97
C GLY A 234 -2.50 6.85 39.50
N GLU A 235 -3.75 7.00 39.04
CA GLU A 235 -4.49 5.89 38.42
C GLU A 235 -4.12 5.69 36.95
N GLN A 236 -4.42 4.49 36.47
CA GLN A 236 -4.23 4.10 35.09
C GLN A 236 -5.50 4.35 34.28
N LEU A 237 -5.40 5.20 33.26
CA LEU A 237 -6.40 5.29 32.21
C LEU A 237 -6.31 4.06 31.32
N ARG A 238 -7.45 3.42 31.05
CA ARG A 238 -7.56 2.30 30.10
C ARG A 238 -8.62 2.59 29.05
N GLY A 239 -8.35 2.17 27.83
CA GLY A 239 -9.31 2.28 26.73
C GLY A 239 -8.96 1.37 25.56
N LYS A 240 -9.81 1.41 24.54
CA LYS A 240 -9.66 0.69 23.27
C LYS A 240 -9.81 1.65 22.12
N ILE A 241 -9.04 1.39 21.07
CA ILE A 241 -9.21 2.06 19.79
C ILE A 241 -9.94 1.10 18.85
N ILE A 242 -11.05 1.55 18.29
CA ILE A 242 -11.88 0.73 17.40
C ILE A 242 -11.88 1.41 16.03
N LEU A 243 -11.38 0.72 15.02
CA LEU A 243 -11.40 1.21 13.65
C LEU A 243 -12.60 0.60 12.95
N HIS A 244 -13.34 1.37 12.16
CA HIS A 244 -14.51 0.92 11.43
C HIS A 244 -14.25 1.00 9.93
N ASP A 245 -14.73 -0.01 9.20
CA ASP A 245 -14.71 -0.05 7.76
C ASP A 245 -15.87 0.72 7.12
N GLN A 246 -15.96 0.70 5.80
CA GLN A 246 -16.99 1.38 5.03
C GLN A 246 -18.44 0.93 5.32
N THR A 247 -18.63 -0.17 6.04
CA THR A 247 -19.94 -0.67 6.50
C THR A 247 -20.19 -0.44 7.99
N GLY A 248 -19.24 0.17 8.70
CA GLY A 248 -19.27 0.31 10.14
C GLY A 248 -18.79 -0.93 10.91
N LYS A 249 -18.38 -2.00 10.22
CA LYS A 249 -17.82 -3.20 10.87
C LYS A 249 -16.43 -2.88 11.40
N THR A 250 -16.06 -3.50 12.52
CA THR A 250 -14.77 -3.27 13.16
C THR A 250 -13.62 -3.91 12.38
N ILE A 251 -12.53 -3.17 12.24
CA ILE A 251 -11.24 -3.64 11.73
C ILE A 251 -10.33 -3.88 12.94
N SER A 252 -9.78 -5.09 13.03
CA SER A 252 -8.95 -5.51 14.16
C SER A 252 -7.51 -5.77 13.71
N GLY A 253 -6.55 -5.54 14.60
CA GLY A 253 -5.14 -5.88 14.36
C GLY A 253 -4.34 -4.83 13.59
N GLU A 254 -4.99 -3.81 13.03
CA GLU A 254 -4.33 -2.66 12.40
C GLU A 254 -3.66 -1.77 13.45
N GLU A 255 -2.53 -1.15 13.11
CA GLU A 255 -1.83 -0.25 14.01
C GLU A 255 -2.57 1.09 14.18
N ALA A 256 -2.68 1.53 15.44
CA ALA A 256 -3.16 2.84 15.82
C ALA A 256 -2.14 3.54 16.73
N TYR A 257 -1.93 4.82 16.48
CA TYR A 257 -1.04 5.68 17.24
C TYR A 257 -1.87 6.62 18.11
N ILE A 258 -1.58 6.66 19.39
CA ILE A 258 -2.29 7.44 20.39
C ILE A 258 -1.32 8.49 20.94
N ALA A 259 -1.72 9.76 20.92
CA ALA A 259 -0.97 10.86 21.51
C ALA A 259 -1.81 11.48 22.62
N ILE A 260 -1.26 11.50 23.83
CA ILE A 260 -1.90 12.11 25.01
C ILE A 260 -1.32 13.50 25.18
N LYS A 261 -2.21 14.49 25.27
CA LYS A 261 -1.87 15.90 25.39
C LYS A 261 -2.39 16.47 26.69
N ASP A 262 -1.56 17.28 27.34
CA ASP A 262 -1.96 18.06 28.51
C ASP A 262 -2.94 19.18 28.13
N ALA A 263 -3.42 19.92 29.13
CA ALA A 263 -4.32 21.07 28.92
C ALA A 263 -3.69 22.22 28.10
N SER A 264 -2.36 22.24 27.94
CA SER A 264 -1.67 23.20 27.08
C SER A 264 -1.51 22.72 25.63
N GLY A 265 -1.99 21.51 25.32
CA GLY A 265 -1.86 20.87 24.01
C GLY A 265 -0.49 20.24 23.74
N ARG A 266 0.40 20.19 24.74
CA ARG A 266 1.72 19.54 24.60
C ARG A 266 1.56 18.04 24.69
N ILE A 267 2.20 17.31 23.78
CA ILE A 267 2.20 15.85 23.80
C ILE A 267 3.08 15.37 24.95
N ILE A 268 2.49 14.67 25.91
CA ILE A 268 3.16 14.11 27.08
C ILE A 268 3.60 12.67 26.78
N GLU A 269 2.70 11.87 26.20
CA GLU A 269 2.91 10.43 25.94
C GLU A 269 2.52 10.07 24.51
N LYS A 270 3.21 9.07 23.94
CA LYS A 270 2.85 8.44 22.66
C LYS A 270 2.79 6.94 22.82
N ILE A 271 1.65 6.34 22.49
CA ILE A 271 1.39 4.91 22.62
C ILE A 271 1.09 4.35 21.23
N SER A 272 1.60 3.15 20.95
CA SER A 272 1.24 2.37 19.77
C SER A 272 0.46 1.15 20.24
N SER A 273 -0.74 0.94 19.70
CA SER A 273 -1.59 -0.21 20.05
C SER A 273 -2.30 -0.70 18.80
N LYS A 274 -2.67 -1.99 18.75
CA LYS A 274 -3.49 -2.50 17.67
C LYS A 274 -4.96 -2.20 17.93
N THR A 275 -5.69 -1.94 16.86
CA THR A 275 -7.15 -1.79 16.90
C THR A 275 -7.81 -3.02 17.52
N GLY A 276 -8.73 -2.78 18.45
CA GLY A 276 -9.39 -3.80 19.28
C GLY A 276 -8.65 -4.20 20.56
N GLU A 277 -7.35 -3.90 20.68
CA GLU A 277 -6.57 -4.15 21.90
C GLU A 277 -6.72 -3.00 22.91
N GLU A 278 -6.48 -3.31 24.19
CA GLU A 278 -6.48 -2.30 25.25
C GLU A 278 -5.16 -1.53 25.24
N PHE A 279 -5.25 -0.21 25.37
CA PHE A 279 -4.12 0.64 25.71
C PHE A 279 -4.26 1.13 27.14
N ALA A 280 -3.12 1.49 27.73
CA ALA A 280 -3.07 2.01 29.09
C ALA A 280 -2.12 3.21 29.18
N TYR A 281 -2.50 4.19 30.01
CA TYR A 281 -1.70 5.35 30.34
C TYR A 281 -1.71 5.58 31.84
N ASN A 282 -0.54 5.69 32.46
CA ASN A 282 -0.42 5.93 33.90
C ASN A 282 -0.27 7.44 34.13
N THR A 283 -1.15 8.01 34.96
CA THR A 283 -1.00 9.40 35.42
C THR A 283 0.01 9.47 36.56
N GLU A 284 0.68 10.61 36.71
CA GLU A 284 1.52 10.89 37.87
C GLU A 284 0.66 11.32 39.06
N LYS A 285 1.09 11.02 40.28
CA LYS A 285 0.33 11.37 41.51
C LYS A 285 0.18 12.89 41.71
N ASN A 286 1.07 13.67 41.13
CA ASN A 286 1.13 15.12 41.20
C ASN A 286 0.57 15.80 39.93
N ASP A 287 -0.02 15.04 38.99
CA ASP A 287 -0.65 15.63 37.80
C ASP A 287 -1.80 16.54 38.20
N SER A 288 -1.68 17.83 37.87
CA SER A 288 -2.66 18.84 38.27
C SER A 288 -4.03 18.57 37.62
N PRO A 289 -5.14 18.86 38.33
CA PRO A 289 -6.48 18.63 37.81
C PRO A 289 -6.72 19.40 36.52
N SER A 290 -6.98 18.66 35.45
CA SER A 290 -7.16 19.26 34.13
C SER A 290 -7.77 18.27 33.14
N ILE A 291 -8.24 18.80 32.01
CA ILE A 291 -8.77 18.01 30.91
C ILE A 291 -7.63 17.70 29.94
N PHE A 292 -7.34 16.41 29.79
CA PHE A 292 -6.37 15.89 28.84
C PHE A 292 -7.06 15.49 27.55
N GLN A 293 -6.37 15.70 26.44
CA GLN A 293 -6.85 15.32 25.11
C GLN A 293 -6.10 14.08 24.62
N ILE A 294 -6.85 13.09 24.17
CA ILE A 294 -6.36 11.89 23.47
C ILE A 294 -6.56 12.14 21.98
N SER A 295 -5.49 12.10 21.20
CA SER A 295 -5.55 12.15 19.73
C SER A 295 -5.12 10.81 19.18
N VAL A 296 -5.95 10.21 18.33
CA VAL A 296 -5.70 8.86 17.79
C VAL A 296 -5.61 8.93 16.28
N TYR A 297 -4.64 8.21 15.73
CA TYR A 297 -4.28 8.21 14.32
C TYR A 297 -4.18 6.78 13.80
N SER A 298 -4.82 6.49 12.68
CA SER A 298 -4.57 5.27 11.89
C SER A 298 -4.63 5.63 10.41
N GLY A 299 -3.48 5.56 9.74
CA GLY A 299 -3.33 6.09 8.38
C GLY A 299 -3.65 7.59 8.32
N GLU A 300 -4.64 7.96 7.53
CA GLU A 300 -5.12 9.34 7.35
C GLU A 300 -6.28 9.71 8.30
N ILE A 301 -6.79 8.75 9.07
CA ILE A 301 -7.97 8.93 9.92
C ILE A 301 -7.53 9.41 11.30
N ILE A 302 -8.20 10.44 11.80
CA ILE A 302 -7.90 11.09 13.06
C ILE A 302 -9.19 11.24 13.86
N ASN A 303 -9.15 10.92 15.15
CA ASN A 303 -10.21 11.29 16.08
C ASN A 303 -9.62 11.80 17.41
N HIS A 304 -10.43 12.54 18.15
CA HIS A 304 -10.08 13.13 19.43
C HIS A 304 -11.08 12.72 20.52
N GLY A 305 -10.55 12.43 21.69
CA GLY A 305 -11.31 12.18 22.91
C GLY A 305 -10.69 12.94 24.06
N ASN A 306 -11.42 13.10 25.16
CA ASN A 306 -10.93 13.78 26.34
C ASN A 306 -11.16 12.93 27.60
N PHE A 307 -10.29 13.07 28.58
CA PHE A 307 -10.49 12.59 29.95
C PHE A 307 -10.05 13.66 30.95
N GLU A 308 -10.53 13.58 32.18
CA GLU A 308 -10.32 14.55 33.24
C GLU A 308 -9.54 13.90 34.38
N ILE A 309 -8.44 14.53 34.79
CA ILE A 309 -7.79 14.22 36.06
C ILE A 309 -8.50 15.04 37.13
N ILE A 310 -9.12 14.37 38.09
CA ILE A 310 -9.86 15.02 39.17
C ILE A 310 -8.93 15.50 40.28
N GLU A 311 -9.45 16.43 41.09
CA GLU A 311 -8.77 16.94 42.27
C GLU A 311 -8.68 15.87 43.37
N ASN A 312 -7.47 15.63 43.88
CA ASN A 312 -7.18 14.80 45.03
C ASN A 312 -6.47 15.62 46.12
N LYS A 313 -7.21 15.96 47.19
CA LYS A 313 -6.68 16.63 48.38
C LYS A 313 -6.28 15.60 49.43
N GLU A 314 -5.08 15.08 49.33
CA GLU A 314 -4.60 14.03 50.22
C GLU A 314 -3.35 14.46 50.99
N VAL A 315 -3.34 14.18 52.29
CA VAL A 315 -2.22 14.45 53.20
C VAL A 315 -1.86 13.14 53.86
N GLU A 316 -0.62 12.72 53.66
CA GLU A 316 0.01 11.61 54.36
C GLU A 316 0.56 12.11 55.70
N SER A 317 0.34 11.33 56.74
CA SER A 317 0.72 11.67 58.11
C SER A 317 1.62 10.60 58.69
N GLU A 318 2.77 10.99 59.21
CA GLU A 318 3.71 10.13 59.90
C GLU A 318 4.00 10.69 61.30
N ILE A 319 4.03 9.83 62.31
CA ILE A 319 4.37 10.21 63.69
C ILE A 319 5.70 9.58 64.06
N ILE A 320 6.71 10.41 64.30
CA ILE A 320 8.04 9.99 64.76
C ILE A 320 8.31 10.69 66.09
N GLU A 321 8.35 9.91 67.17
CA GLU A 321 8.48 10.42 68.54
C GLU A 321 7.35 11.42 68.87
N ASN A 322 7.68 12.67 69.20
CA ASN A 322 6.72 13.73 69.46
C ASN A 322 6.52 14.67 68.26
N PHE A 323 6.86 14.22 67.05
CA PHE A 323 6.70 15.00 65.83
C PHE A 323 5.68 14.37 64.89
N LEU A 324 4.73 15.19 64.45
CA LEU A 324 3.83 14.89 63.35
C LEU A 324 4.40 15.49 62.06
N ILE A 325 4.70 14.64 61.11
CA ILE A 325 5.16 15.01 59.77
C ILE A 325 3.95 14.88 58.84
N LEU A 326 3.56 15.99 58.21
CA LEU A 326 2.46 16.03 57.25
C LEU A 326 3.02 16.33 55.87
N THR A 327 2.73 15.46 54.91
CA THR A 327 3.15 15.61 53.51
C THR A 327 1.92 15.69 52.62
N ASN A 328 1.82 16.74 51.80
CA ASN A 328 0.78 16.80 50.77
C ASN A 328 1.12 15.83 49.63
N VAL A 329 0.40 14.71 49.59
CA VAL A 329 0.53 13.67 48.55
C VAL A 329 -0.56 13.79 47.48
N GLY A 330 -1.44 14.79 47.60
CA GLY A 330 -2.43 15.17 46.61
C GLY A 330 -1.84 15.91 45.40
N ASN A 331 -2.70 16.21 44.42
CA ASN A 331 -2.31 16.90 43.18
C ASN A 331 -2.67 18.40 43.15
N VAL A 332 -3.19 18.93 44.25
CA VAL A 332 -3.50 20.35 44.44
C VAL A 332 -2.93 20.84 45.77
N ASP A 333 -2.81 22.16 45.90
CA ASP A 333 -2.45 22.79 47.16
C ASP A 333 -3.51 22.45 48.23
N TYR A 334 -3.05 21.94 49.37
CA TYR A 334 -3.92 21.63 50.50
C TYR A 334 -4.11 22.91 51.32
N ASN A 335 -5.37 23.37 51.45
CA ASN A 335 -5.72 24.58 52.18
C ASN A 335 -7.01 24.36 52.99
N GLU A 336 -6.93 23.48 53.98
CA GLU A 336 -8.05 23.09 54.83
C GLU A 336 -7.60 22.94 56.30
N ASN A 337 -8.55 22.84 57.23
CA ASN A 337 -8.24 22.61 58.63
C ASN A 337 -7.92 21.13 58.87
N PHE A 338 -6.72 20.85 59.37
CA PHE A 338 -6.31 19.51 59.74
C PHE A 338 -6.67 19.22 61.18
N THR A 339 -7.34 18.08 61.43
CA THR A 339 -7.81 17.69 62.76
C THR A 339 -7.09 16.44 63.23
N LEU A 340 -6.55 16.48 64.46
CA LEU A 340 -5.94 15.33 65.14
C LEU A 340 -6.47 15.21 66.56
N SER A 341 -6.39 14.02 67.14
CA SER A 341 -6.76 13.79 68.53
C SER A 341 -5.55 13.41 69.37
N ILE A 342 -5.41 14.02 70.55
CA ILE A 342 -4.40 13.67 71.56
C ILE A 342 -5.16 13.26 72.82
N GLY A 343 -5.20 11.96 73.12
CA GLY A 343 -6.05 11.43 74.17
C GLY A 343 -7.53 11.66 73.87
N MET A 344 -8.21 12.46 74.69
CA MET A 344 -9.64 12.79 74.51
C MET A 344 -9.88 14.14 73.84
N GLU A 345 -8.82 14.92 73.59
CA GLU A 345 -8.96 16.26 73.02
C GLU A 345 -8.75 16.23 71.50
N ASN A 346 -9.62 16.93 70.76
CA ASN A 346 -9.49 17.13 69.32
C ASN A 346 -8.93 18.53 69.06
N ILE A 347 -7.80 18.60 68.35
CA ILE A 347 -7.15 19.83 67.95
C ILE A 347 -7.30 20.01 66.45
N SER A 348 -7.81 21.17 66.03
CA SER A 348 -7.93 21.56 64.63
C SER A 348 -7.10 22.80 64.38
N PHE A 349 -6.27 22.78 63.33
CA PHE A 349 -5.43 23.91 62.93
C PHE A 349 -5.41 24.09 61.41
N PRO A 350 -5.28 25.32 60.89
CA PRO A 350 -5.21 25.56 59.46
C PRO A 350 -3.91 24.99 58.90
N LEU A 351 -4.02 24.18 57.85
CA LEU A 351 -2.88 23.55 57.17
C LEU A 351 -2.82 24.05 55.73
N PHE A 352 -1.69 24.67 55.37
CA PHE A 352 -1.39 25.10 54.01
C PHE A 352 -0.14 24.38 53.51
N LEU A 353 -0.30 23.42 52.59
CA LEU A 353 0.79 22.65 52.00
C LEU A 353 0.72 22.72 50.49
N LYS A 354 1.79 23.18 49.84
CA LYS A 354 1.94 23.00 48.38
C LYS A 354 2.08 21.52 48.04
N VAL A 355 1.80 21.14 46.80
CA VAL A 355 1.98 19.77 46.31
C VAL A 355 3.41 19.27 46.60
N GLY A 356 3.53 18.13 47.29
CA GLY A 356 4.81 17.54 47.69
C GLY A 356 5.52 18.26 48.85
N GLN A 357 4.95 19.33 49.41
CA GLN A 357 5.51 20.00 50.58
C GLN A 357 5.26 19.17 51.84
N THR A 358 6.31 19.06 52.64
CA THR A 358 6.26 18.45 53.97
C THR A 358 6.40 19.53 55.04
N GLU A 359 5.56 19.48 56.07
CA GLU A 359 5.71 20.30 57.26
C GLU A 359 5.75 19.45 58.52
N ARG A 360 6.59 19.87 59.47
CA ARG A 360 6.78 19.18 60.74
C ARG A 360 6.18 19.98 61.89
N TYR A 361 5.38 19.30 62.69
CA TYR A 361 4.68 19.84 63.84
C TYR A 361 5.15 19.13 65.09
N LYS A 362 5.53 19.90 66.13
CA LYS A 362 5.83 19.35 67.45
C LYS A 362 4.52 19.20 68.22
N LEU A 363 4.27 17.99 68.72
CA LEU A 363 3.16 17.69 69.61
C LEU A 363 3.60 17.95 71.05
N THR A 364 2.77 18.66 71.81
CA THR A 364 3.02 18.94 73.24
C THR A 364 1.79 18.55 74.06
N ALA A 365 2.00 18.00 75.26
CA ALA A 365 0.99 17.72 76.28
C ALA A 365 1.71 17.58 77.65
N PRO A 366 1.00 17.68 78.79
CA PRO A 366 1.59 17.38 80.11
C PRO A 366 2.30 16.03 80.13
N ASP A 367 3.44 15.91 80.82
CA ASP A 367 4.30 14.73 80.79
C ASP A 367 3.52 13.42 80.94
N GLY A 368 3.55 12.58 79.91
CA GLY A 368 2.82 11.31 79.87
C GLY A 368 2.77 10.68 78.49
N ASP A 369 2.30 9.44 78.43
CA ASP A 369 2.03 8.72 77.19
C ASP A 369 0.59 9.01 76.72
N TYR A 370 0.46 9.47 75.48
CA TYR A 370 -0.83 9.78 74.86
C TYR A 370 -1.03 8.95 73.60
N GLU A 371 -2.24 8.44 73.42
CA GLU A 371 -2.69 7.95 72.12
C GLU A 371 -2.97 9.15 71.23
N VAL A 372 -2.17 9.30 70.17
CA VAL A 372 -2.38 10.30 69.13
C VAL A 372 -3.03 9.60 67.93
N SER A 373 -4.19 10.09 67.52
CA SER A 373 -4.89 9.60 66.33
C SER A 373 -4.98 10.68 65.25
N VAL A 374 -4.46 10.37 64.07
CA VAL A 374 -4.50 11.21 62.88
C VAL A 374 -5.14 10.39 61.76
N LYS A 375 -6.38 10.72 61.39
CA LYS A 375 -7.20 9.89 60.49
C LYS A 375 -7.26 8.43 60.99
N GLU A 376 -6.67 7.49 60.26
CA GLU A 376 -6.60 6.07 60.59
C GLU A 376 -5.34 5.68 61.36
N LEU A 377 -4.34 6.56 61.42
CA LEU A 377 -3.08 6.30 62.10
C LEU A 377 -3.24 6.54 63.61
N LYS A 378 -2.96 5.51 64.41
CA LYS A 378 -2.94 5.58 65.88
C LYS A 378 -1.55 5.24 66.38
N SER A 379 -0.95 6.12 67.19
CA SER A 379 0.37 5.88 67.79
C SER A 379 0.38 6.36 69.23
N SER A 380 1.00 5.58 70.12
CA SER A 380 1.24 5.99 71.51
C SER A 380 2.58 6.71 71.56
N VAL A 381 2.58 7.97 71.97
CA VAL A 381 3.78 8.81 72.01
C VAL A 381 3.91 9.50 73.35
N PHE A 382 5.15 9.53 73.88
CA PHE A 382 5.47 10.27 75.09
C PHE A 382 5.57 11.76 74.75
N LEU A 383 4.67 12.56 75.31
CA LEU A 383 4.61 14.00 75.10
C LEU A 383 5.06 14.73 76.36
N SER A 384 5.71 15.89 76.18
CA SER A 384 6.13 16.79 77.27
C SER A 384 5.86 18.23 76.90
N GLY A 385 5.32 19.00 77.84
CA GLY A 385 4.87 20.38 77.63
C GLY A 385 3.83 20.85 78.65
N ASN A 386 3.57 22.16 78.69
CA ASN A 386 2.66 22.76 79.69
C ASN A 386 1.17 22.63 79.32
N ALA A 387 0.86 22.37 78.04
CA ALA A 387 -0.50 22.28 77.53
C ALA A 387 -0.55 21.39 76.29
N ILE A 388 -1.73 20.83 76.02
CA ILE A 388 -2.00 20.05 74.80
C ILE A 388 -1.99 21.03 73.62
N GLY A 389 -1.13 20.80 72.64
CA GLY A 389 -0.94 21.73 71.54
C GLY A 389 -0.12 21.18 70.37
N VAL A 390 -0.25 21.86 69.24
CA VAL A 390 0.44 21.54 67.99
C VAL A 390 1.22 22.78 67.56
N VAL A 391 2.56 22.70 67.59
CA VAL A 391 3.43 23.83 67.28
C VAL A 391 4.17 23.57 65.97
N LYS A 392 3.91 24.39 64.94
CA LYS A 392 4.62 24.34 63.66
C LYS A 392 6.10 24.65 63.86
N ILE A 393 6.98 23.74 63.45
CA ILE A 393 8.41 23.97 63.46
C ILE A 393 8.73 24.64 62.12
N GLY A 394 8.73 25.97 62.09
CA GLY A 394 9.12 26.71 60.90
C GLY A 394 10.55 26.38 60.49
N GLU A 395 10.82 26.34 59.18
CA GLU A 395 12.16 26.21 58.56
C GLU A 395 13.17 27.30 58.98
N ASN A 396 12.82 28.18 59.91
CA ASN A 396 13.68 29.23 60.48
C ASN A 396 14.82 28.70 61.37
N TYR A 397 15.06 27.39 61.42
CA TYR A 397 16.42 26.92 61.65
C TYR A 397 17.21 27.09 60.35
N SER A 398 17.59 28.34 60.08
CA SER A 398 18.64 28.71 59.15
C SER A 398 19.89 27.91 59.49
N LEU A 399 20.02 26.73 58.88
CA LEU A 399 21.18 25.88 58.92
C LEU A 399 22.36 26.67 58.36
N ASN A 400 23.14 27.24 59.27
CA ASN A 400 24.59 27.40 59.16
C ASN A 400 25.14 27.99 57.85
N PHE A 401 24.60 29.12 57.37
CA PHE A 401 25.32 29.92 56.36
C PHE A 401 26.76 30.23 56.83
N LEU A 402 26.97 30.36 58.14
CA LEU A 402 28.29 30.49 58.77
C LEU A 402 29.20 29.26 58.58
N ASN A 403 28.71 28.02 58.67
CA ASN A 403 29.58 26.85 58.45
C ASN A 403 29.92 26.64 56.97
N TYR A 404 29.00 26.94 56.05
CA TYR A 404 29.29 26.88 54.62
C TYR A 404 30.27 27.99 54.19
N ALA A 405 30.12 29.20 54.74
CA ALA A 405 31.07 30.29 54.54
C ALA A 405 32.47 29.93 55.07
N ILE A 406 32.58 29.27 56.22
CA ILE A 406 33.85 28.77 56.77
C ILE A 406 34.48 27.73 55.83
N TRP A 407 33.71 26.78 55.29
CA TRP A 407 34.23 25.79 54.34
C TRP A 407 34.68 26.40 53.00
N ILE A 408 33.97 27.41 52.49
CA ILE A 408 34.37 28.16 51.29
C ILE A 408 35.67 28.92 51.56
N ILE A 409 35.84 29.53 52.73
CA ILE A 409 37.08 30.22 53.12
C ILE A 409 38.24 29.21 53.24
N VAL A 410 38.02 28.04 53.85
CA VAL A 410 39.04 26.98 53.98
C VAL A 410 39.47 26.44 52.62
N LEU A 411 38.52 26.18 51.70
CA LEU A 411 38.81 25.75 50.34
C LEU A 411 39.54 26.84 49.54
N PHE A 412 39.19 28.11 49.74
CA PHE A 412 39.87 29.23 49.11
C PHE A 412 41.32 29.36 49.59
N ILE A 413 41.58 29.20 50.90
CA ILE A 413 42.94 29.20 51.47
C ILE A 413 43.77 28.03 50.94
N LEU A 414 43.20 26.82 50.85
CA LEU A 414 43.86 25.63 50.29
C LEU A 414 44.18 25.78 48.79
N SER A 415 43.24 26.33 48.01
CA SER A 415 43.43 26.61 46.60
C SER A 415 44.49 27.70 46.37
N PHE A 416 44.52 28.72 47.22
CA PHE A 416 45.53 29.78 47.17
C PHE A 416 46.93 29.27 47.57
N GLY A 417 47.02 28.40 48.59
CA GLY A 417 48.28 27.76 48.99
C GLY A 417 48.87 26.87 47.89
N THR A 418 48.04 26.05 47.25
CA THR A 418 48.47 25.21 46.11
C THR A 418 48.90 26.04 44.90
N TYR A 419 48.20 27.15 44.61
CA TYR A 419 48.60 28.09 43.56
C TYR A 419 49.96 28.75 43.80
N LEU A 420 50.28 29.14 45.04
CA LEU A 420 51.57 29.74 45.38
C LEU A 420 52.75 28.75 45.25
N VAL A 421 52.53 27.47 45.57
CA VAL A 421 53.53 26.41 45.39
C VAL A 421 53.82 26.16 43.91
N PHE A 422 52.77 26.05 43.07
CA PHE A 422 52.93 25.88 41.62
C PHE A 422 53.60 27.09 40.93
N LYS A 423 53.43 28.29 41.48
CA LYS A 423 54.04 29.51 40.94
C LYS A 423 55.54 29.63 41.22
N LYS A 424 56.07 28.90 42.21
CA LYS A 424 57.49 29.00 42.64
C LYS A 424 58.47 28.09 41.87
N GLU A 425 57.99 27.09 41.12
CA GLU A 425 58.86 26.13 40.41
C GLU A 425 59.04 26.37 38.89
N ARG A 426 58.31 27.31 38.26
CA ARG A 426 58.47 27.59 36.82
C ARG A 426 59.33 28.82 36.51
N LYS A 427 60.63 28.75 36.82
CA LYS A 427 61.66 29.58 36.17
C LYS A 427 62.98 28.84 35.98
N ARG A 428 63.20 28.29 34.77
CA ARG A 428 64.46 28.20 33.96
C ARG A 428 64.18 27.28 32.75
N LYS A 429 64.06 27.83 31.53
CA LYS A 429 65.10 28.02 30.48
C LYS A 429 65.68 26.72 29.90
N MET A 430 65.36 26.43 28.63
CA MET A 430 66.28 26.09 27.51
C MET A 430 65.41 25.81 26.25
N PHE A 431 65.46 26.59 25.16
CA PHE A 431 66.44 26.68 24.06
C PHE A 431 66.59 25.44 23.16
N SER A 432 66.24 25.60 21.87
CA SER A 432 66.72 24.99 20.58
C SER A 432 65.54 24.61 19.66
N ARG A 433 65.23 25.37 18.61
CA ARG A 433 65.78 25.42 17.23
C ARG A 433 65.70 24.12 16.41
N ALA A 434 64.81 24.17 15.42
CA ALA A 434 64.89 23.70 14.03
C ALA A 434 65.14 22.20 13.72
N ASN A 435 64.24 21.61 12.93
CA ASN A 435 64.57 21.28 11.55
C ASN A 435 63.36 21.09 10.63
N LYS A 436 63.53 21.63 9.43
CA LYS A 436 62.69 21.58 8.24
C LYS A 436 63.07 20.32 7.46
N VAL A 437 62.15 19.39 7.25
CA VAL A 437 62.27 18.37 6.19
C VAL A 437 60.94 18.21 5.49
N ILE A 438 60.94 18.66 4.24
CA ILE A 438 60.00 18.32 3.19
C ILE A 438 60.41 16.92 2.70
N ASN A 439 59.49 15.94 2.68
CA ASN A 439 59.33 15.07 1.50
C ASN A 439 58.15 14.07 1.57
N SER A 440 57.43 14.07 0.46
CA SER A 440 56.72 12.97 -0.21
C SER A 440 55.77 12.05 0.57
N LYS A 441 54.48 12.26 0.28
CA LYS A 441 53.43 11.25 0.13
C LYS A 441 53.95 9.86 -0.26
N LYS A 442 53.70 8.88 0.61
CA LYS A 442 53.42 7.50 0.21
C LYS A 442 52.27 7.01 1.09
N VAL A 443 51.07 7.02 0.50
CA VAL A 443 49.87 6.44 1.11
C VAL A 443 50.09 4.93 1.11
N SER A 444 50.40 4.37 2.28
CA SER A 444 50.30 2.94 2.52
C SER A 444 48.81 2.60 2.59
N ILE A 445 48.35 1.80 1.63
CA ILE A 445 47.05 1.14 1.67
C ILE A 445 47.14 0.13 2.83
N GLU A 446 46.64 0.52 3.99
CA GLU A 446 46.26 -0.44 5.02
C GLU A 446 45.12 -1.28 4.44
N SER A 447 45.41 -2.57 4.23
CA SER A 447 44.43 -3.55 3.83
C SER A 447 43.45 -3.74 4.99
N ILE A 448 42.30 -3.09 4.88
CA ILE A 448 41.15 -3.34 5.74
C ILE A 448 40.79 -4.82 5.61
N LYS A 449 41.04 -5.59 6.67
CA LYS A 449 40.48 -6.94 6.81
C LYS A 449 38.97 -6.80 6.91
N ILE A 450 38.28 -7.01 5.79
CA ILE A 450 36.83 -7.04 5.69
C ILE A 450 36.35 -8.28 6.45
N SER A 451 35.75 -8.05 7.62
CA SER A 451 34.94 -9.01 8.35
C SER A 451 33.84 -9.54 7.41
N LYS A 452 33.75 -10.87 7.27
CA LYS A 452 33.20 -11.49 6.06
C LYS A 452 31.68 -11.70 6.04
N ASN A 453 30.89 -11.20 6.99
CA ASN A 453 29.46 -11.58 7.08
C ASN A 453 28.45 -10.49 7.49
N GLU A 454 28.82 -9.21 7.57
CA GLU A 454 27.83 -8.15 7.76
C GLU A 454 27.51 -7.51 6.41
N LEU A 455 26.29 -7.77 5.91
CA LEU A 455 25.70 -7.04 4.79
C LEU A 455 25.88 -5.54 5.04
N LEU A 456 26.63 -4.89 4.14
CA LEU A 456 27.12 -3.52 4.28
C LEU A 456 25.99 -2.56 4.65
N ILE A 457 25.98 -2.17 5.93
CA ILE A 457 25.08 -1.16 6.47
C ILE A 457 25.62 0.19 5.99
N PRO A 458 24.80 1.04 5.36
CA PRO A 458 25.22 2.39 4.96
C PRO A 458 25.79 3.15 6.17
N SER A 459 26.75 4.04 5.92
CA SER A 459 27.48 4.76 6.98
C SER A 459 26.57 5.54 7.94
N LYS A 460 25.38 5.92 7.46
CA LYS A 460 24.31 6.55 8.24
C LYS A 460 23.09 5.63 8.27
N LYS A 461 22.56 5.37 9.47
CA LYS A 461 21.31 4.64 9.62
C LYS A 461 20.15 5.54 9.20
N ILE A 462 19.34 5.08 8.24
CA ILE A 462 18.22 5.85 7.69
C ILE A 462 16.92 5.12 8.02
N GLU A 463 16.00 5.83 8.65
CA GLU A 463 14.73 5.29 9.11
C GLU A 463 13.58 6.07 8.46
N LEU A 464 12.73 5.37 7.72
CA LEU A 464 11.45 5.92 7.26
C LEU A 464 10.49 5.93 8.47
N SER A 465 9.91 7.08 8.77
CA SER A 465 8.95 7.24 9.86
C SER A 465 7.63 7.81 9.34
N LEU A 466 6.53 7.31 9.88
CA LEU A 466 5.17 7.74 9.51
C LEU A 466 4.78 9.09 10.13
N SER A 467 5.50 9.56 11.15
CA SER A 467 5.23 10.83 11.81
C SER A 467 6.48 11.36 12.50
N ILE A 468 7.03 12.46 11.98
CA ILE A 468 8.17 13.16 12.56
C ILE A 468 7.99 14.67 12.46
N THR A 469 8.52 15.37 13.47
CA THR A 469 8.78 16.81 13.41
C THR A 469 10.12 17.04 12.71
N GLY A 470 10.14 17.83 11.66
CA GLY A 470 11.37 18.10 10.91
C GLY A 470 11.20 19.20 9.86
N SER A 471 12.25 19.47 9.09
CA SER A 471 12.18 20.47 8.02
C SER A 471 11.51 19.86 6.78
N LYS A 472 10.38 20.44 6.37
CA LYS A 472 9.73 20.14 5.08
C LYS A 472 10.58 20.70 3.94
N GLN A 473 10.94 19.85 2.97
CA GLN A 473 11.74 20.26 1.80
C GLN A 473 11.42 19.41 0.57
N THR A 474 11.57 19.98 -0.62
CA THR A 474 11.49 19.24 -1.88
C THR A 474 12.77 18.45 -2.09
N ALA A 475 12.64 17.14 -2.29
CA ALA A 475 13.74 16.23 -2.56
C ALA A 475 13.58 15.58 -3.94
N THR A 476 14.70 15.10 -4.48
CA THR A 476 14.70 14.18 -5.62
C THR A 476 14.96 12.78 -5.08
N ILE A 477 14.11 11.82 -5.43
CA ILE A 477 14.29 10.42 -5.08
C ILE A 477 14.51 9.62 -6.36
N GLY A 478 15.55 8.81 -6.37
CA GLY A 478 15.67 7.73 -7.33
C GLY A 478 15.39 6.40 -6.67
N CYS A 479 14.74 5.52 -7.42
CA CYS A 479 14.34 4.20 -6.96
C CYS A 479 14.88 3.15 -7.92
N ILE A 480 15.65 2.20 -7.39
CA ILE A 480 16.12 1.02 -8.11
C ILE A 480 15.27 -0.14 -7.60
N PHE A 481 14.58 -0.81 -8.50
CA PHE A 481 13.86 -2.05 -8.19
C PHE A 481 14.66 -3.24 -8.70
N LEU A 482 15.00 -4.16 -7.81
CA LEU A 482 15.67 -5.41 -8.14
C LEU A 482 14.62 -6.51 -8.29
N LYS A 483 14.27 -6.86 -9.53
CA LYS A 483 13.18 -7.81 -9.83
C LYS A 483 13.47 -9.22 -9.34
N ASN A 484 14.75 -9.59 -9.28
CA ASN A 484 15.21 -10.89 -8.80
C ASN A 484 15.91 -10.80 -7.43
N TYR A 485 15.40 -9.95 -6.53
CA TYR A 485 15.97 -9.68 -5.21
C TYR A 485 16.32 -10.93 -4.40
N ASP A 486 15.40 -11.90 -4.29
CA ASP A 486 15.60 -13.10 -3.47
C ASP A 486 16.81 -13.92 -3.92
N ILE A 487 17.05 -13.98 -5.23
CA ILE A 487 18.20 -14.67 -5.83
C ILE A 487 19.48 -13.89 -5.56
N LEU A 488 19.44 -12.56 -5.62
CA LEU A 488 20.60 -11.67 -5.38
C LEU A 488 21.07 -11.67 -3.93
N MET A 489 20.15 -11.85 -2.97
CA MET A 489 20.47 -11.87 -1.54
C MET A 489 21.19 -13.15 -1.08
N SER A 490 21.30 -14.17 -1.94
CA SER A 490 22.12 -15.37 -1.67
C SER A 490 23.63 -15.05 -1.52
N GLY A 491 24.07 -13.83 -1.88
CA GLY A 491 25.42 -13.33 -1.60
C GLY A 491 26.50 -13.77 -2.59
N GLU A 492 26.13 -14.50 -3.64
CA GLU A 492 27.06 -14.92 -4.69
C GLU A 492 27.31 -13.80 -5.73
N GLY A 493 28.26 -14.00 -6.64
CA GLY A 493 28.30 -13.25 -7.91
C GLY A 493 28.70 -11.76 -7.89
N GLY A 494 29.36 -11.22 -6.86
CA GLY A 494 29.85 -9.83 -6.86
C GLY A 494 28.76 -8.76 -6.72
N VAL A 495 27.55 -9.16 -6.32
CA VAL A 495 26.41 -8.26 -6.10
C VAL A 495 26.73 -7.22 -5.01
N ASN A 496 27.32 -7.66 -3.90
CA ASN A 496 27.68 -6.77 -2.78
C ASN A 496 28.65 -5.66 -3.20
N GLU A 497 29.66 -5.97 -4.02
CA GLU A 497 30.60 -4.97 -4.55
C GLU A 497 29.88 -3.94 -5.44
N THR A 498 28.91 -4.41 -6.23
CA THR A 498 28.12 -3.57 -7.14
C THR A 498 27.20 -2.63 -6.36
N LEU A 499 26.50 -3.13 -5.33
CA LEU A 499 25.69 -2.32 -4.44
C LEU A 499 26.54 -1.32 -3.65
N SER A 500 27.76 -1.70 -3.24
CA SER A 500 28.71 -0.79 -2.58
C SER A 500 29.11 0.37 -3.47
N ARG A 501 29.38 0.11 -4.76
CA ARG A 501 29.68 1.15 -5.75
C ARG A 501 28.52 2.12 -5.92
N ILE A 502 27.28 1.62 -5.89
CA ILE A 502 26.07 2.45 -5.94
C ILE A 502 25.95 3.32 -4.67
N TYR A 503 26.19 2.75 -3.49
CA TYR A 503 26.14 3.51 -2.22
C TYR A 503 27.19 4.62 -2.19
N ASN A 504 28.44 4.29 -2.54
CA ASN A 504 29.53 5.26 -2.59
C ASN A 504 29.21 6.39 -3.58
N LEU A 505 28.68 6.08 -4.75
CA LEU A 505 28.27 7.08 -5.75
C LEU A 505 27.21 8.06 -5.20
N VAL A 506 26.24 7.55 -4.43
CA VAL A 506 25.20 8.38 -3.81
C VAL A 506 25.78 9.22 -2.67
N GLU A 507 26.63 8.65 -1.82
CA GLU A 507 27.28 9.35 -0.71
C GLU A 507 28.25 10.45 -1.20
N GLU A 508 29.01 10.19 -2.28
CA GLU A 508 29.86 11.19 -2.95
C GLU A 508 29.05 12.41 -3.41
N SER A 509 27.80 12.17 -3.80
CA SER A 509 26.84 13.21 -4.20
C SER A 509 26.10 13.85 -3.01
N LYS A 510 26.54 13.55 -1.77
CA LYS A 510 25.89 13.96 -0.51
C LYS A 510 24.43 13.51 -0.38
N GLY A 511 24.04 12.49 -1.14
CA GLY A 511 22.76 11.80 -1.01
C GLY A 511 22.79 10.80 0.13
N PHE A 512 21.66 10.15 0.34
CA PHE A 512 21.55 9.08 1.32
C PHE A 512 20.70 7.93 0.79
N VAL A 513 21.01 6.70 1.21
CA VAL A 513 20.40 5.47 0.68
C VAL A 513 19.49 4.82 1.71
N TYR A 514 18.24 4.58 1.32
CA TYR A 514 17.25 3.86 2.12
C TYR A 514 16.86 2.55 1.42
N LEU A 515 16.90 1.45 2.16
CA LEU A 515 16.55 0.12 1.66
C LEU A 515 15.18 -0.30 2.15
N ASN A 516 14.36 -0.84 1.26
CA ASN A 516 13.04 -1.37 1.55
C ASN A 516 12.80 -2.59 0.68
N ASN A 517 13.09 -3.78 1.21
CA ASN A 517 13.01 -5.05 0.50
C ASN A 517 13.80 -5.01 -0.83
N SER A 518 13.14 -5.29 -1.94
CA SER A 518 13.66 -5.25 -3.31
C SER A 518 13.91 -3.84 -3.87
N TYR A 519 13.67 -2.79 -3.09
CA TYR A 519 13.83 -1.40 -3.52
C TYR A 519 14.99 -0.71 -2.81
N ILE A 520 15.85 -0.08 -3.62
CA ILE A 520 16.94 0.78 -3.17
C ILE A 520 16.59 2.22 -3.53
N PHE A 521 16.36 3.04 -2.53
CA PHE A 521 16.09 4.46 -2.70
C PHE A 521 17.35 5.26 -2.48
N PHE A 522 17.68 6.18 -3.39
CA PHE A 522 18.62 7.24 -3.12
C PHE A 522 17.89 8.58 -3.08
N ILE A 523 18.11 9.34 -2.01
CA ILE A 523 17.39 10.58 -1.76
C ILE A 523 18.39 11.73 -1.74
N LEU A 524 18.13 12.73 -2.58
CA LEU A 524 18.86 13.99 -2.67
C LEU A 524 18.01 15.09 -2.08
N ALA A 525 18.28 15.42 -0.81
CA ALA A 525 17.58 16.47 -0.07
C ALA A 525 18.48 17.71 0.10
N PRO A 526 17.97 18.94 -0.09
CA PRO A 526 18.76 20.17 0.02
C PRO A 526 19.53 20.31 1.33
N HIS A 527 18.96 19.81 2.44
CA HIS A 527 19.64 19.77 3.73
C HIS A 527 21.04 19.13 3.68
N PHE A 528 21.21 18.06 2.91
CA PHE A 528 22.49 17.34 2.77
C PHE A 528 23.30 17.80 1.57
N THR A 529 22.67 17.98 0.41
CA THR A 529 23.36 18.34 -0.83
C THR A 529 23.83 19.80 -0.85
N LYS A 530 23.21 20.66 -0.03
CA LYS A 530 23.42 22.12 0.01
C LYS A 530 23.05 22.81 -1.32
N THR A 531 22.16 22.20 -2.10
CA THR A 531 21.61 22.78 -3.32
C THR A 531 20.14 22.39 -3.49
N PHE A 532 19.35 23.28 -4.09
CA PHE A 532 17.95 23.01 -4.47
C PHE A 532 17.83 22.35 -5.84
N LYS A 533 18.91 22.31 -6.63
CA LYS A 533 18.94 21.76 -8.00
C LYS A 533 19.24 20.26 -8.03
N ASN A 534 18.61 19.50 -7.14
CA ASN A 534 18.87 18.07 -6.99
C ASN A 534 18.30 17.20 -8.13
N GLN A 535 17.41 17.76 -8.97
CA GLN A 535 16.75 17.04 -10.06
C GLN A 535 17.75 16.59 -11.13
N LYS A 536 18.62 17.51 -11.57
CA LYS A 536 19.65 17.22 -12.57
C LYS A 536 20.70 16.25 -12.02
N GLU A 537 21.13 16.46 -10.78
CA GLU A 537 22.09 15.56 -10.13
C GLU A 537 21.51 14.15 -9.97
N GLY A 538 20.24 14.01 -9.56
CA GLY A 538 19.57 12.72 -9.46
C GLY A 538 19.51 11.97 -10.78
N LEU A 539 19.37 12.70 -11.89
CA LEU A 539 19.40 12.12 -13.24
C LEU A 539 20.79 11.62 -13.63
N LEU A 540 21.84 12.40 -13.35
CA LEU A 540 23.23 11.99 -13.59
C LEU A 540 23.61 10.77 -12.74
N ILE A 541 23.19 10.73 -11.47
CA ILE A 541 23.37 9.56 -10.60
C ILE A 541 22.64 8.35 -11.20
N SER A 542 21.39 8.50 -11.65
CA SER A 542 20.62 7.42 -12.27
C SER A 542 21.31 6.83 -13.50
N GLN A 543 21.91 7.67 -14.35
CA GLN A 543 22.68 7.23 -15.52
C GLN A 543 23.90 6.40 -15.11
N LYS A 544 24.69 6.89 -14.15
CA LYS A 544 25.85 6.17 -13.63
C LYS A 544 25.47 4.84 -12.96
N ILE A 545 24.35 4.81 -12.22
CA ILE A 545 23.82 3.57 -11.63
C ILE A 545 23.42 2.58 -12.73
N LYS A 546 22.73 3.03 -13.78
CA LYS A 546 22.39 2.21 -14.95
C LYS A 546 23.64 1.61 -15.58
N GLU A 547 24.72 2.39 -15.71
CA GLU A 547 26.00 1.92 -16.23
C GLU A 547 26.65 0.87 -15.32
N ILE A 548 26.68 1.09 -14.00
CA ILE A 548 27.21 0.15 -13.00
C ILE A 548 26.46 -1.19 -13.07
N LEU A 549 25.13 -1.17 -13.12
CA LEU A 549 24.30 -2.38 -13.19
C LEU A 549 24.46 -3.10 -14.54
N LYS A 550 24.57 -2.36 -15.66
CA LYS A 550 24.89 -2.96 -16.98
C LYS A 550 26.28 -3.56 -17.01
N GLU A 551 27.27 -2.93 -16.38
CA GLU A 551 28.63 -3.44 -16.26
C GLU A 551 28.66 -4.74 -15.44
N HIS A 552 27.93 -4.79 -14.32
CA HIS A 552 27.75 -6.00 -13.54
C HIS A 552 27.19 -7.13 -14.41
N ASN A 553 26.10 -6.86 -15.14
CA ASN A 553 25.48 -7.83 -16.04
C ASN A 553 26.39 -8.27 -17.19
N LYS A 554 27.47 -7.54 -17.52
CA LYS A 554 28.48 -7.99 -18.48
C LYS A 554 29.53 -8.89 -17.82
N LYS A 555 29.95 -8.56 -16.59
CA LYS A 555 31.08 -9.22 -15.90
C LYS A 555 30.69 -10.49 -15.17
N PHE A 556 29.51 -10.54 -14.56
CA PHE A 556 29.11 -11.62 -13.67
C PHE A 556 28.09 -12.56 -14.31
N LYS A 557 28.10 -13.83 -13.88
CA LYS A 557 27.13 -14.83 -14.34
C LYS A 557 25.73 -14.55 -13.80
N GLN A 558 25.66 -14.21 -12.52
CA GLN A 558 24.42 -13.75 -11.88
C GLN A 558 24.05 -12.39 -12.47
N LYS A 559 22.91 -12.33 -13.16
CA LYS A 559 22.41 -11.09 -13.74
C LYS A 559 21.49 -10.40 -12.73
N MET A 560 21.59 -9.08 -12.63
CA MET A 560 20.64 -8.24 -11.93
C MET A 560 19.56 -7.82 -12.93
N ASP A 561 18.32 -8.24 -12.71
CA ASP A 561 17.18 -7.70 -13.43
C ASP A 561 16.65 -6.50 -12.64
N PHE A 562 16.62 -5.33 -13.28
CA PHE A 562 16.42 -4.07 -12.57
C PHE A 562 15.57 -3.08 -13.34
N GLY A 563 14.85 -2.25 -12.60
CA GLY A 563 14.20 -1.05 -13.10
C GLY A 563 14.67 0.19 -12.35
N ILE A 564 14.79 1.32 -13.03
CA ILE A 564 15.22 2.60 -12.44
C ILE A 564 14.14 3.65 -12.68
N SER A 565 13.75 4.35 -11.63
CA SER A 565 12.89 5.53 -11.74
C SER A 565 13.43 6.72 -10.98
N LEU A 566 12.99 7.91 -11.38
CA LEU A 566 13.34 9.18 -10.75
C LEU A 566 12.08 10.04 -10.57
N ASN A 567 11.87 10.52 -9.34
CA ASN A 567 10.74 11.35 -8.95
C ASN A 567 11.19 12.57 -8.14
N SER A 568 10.37 13.62 -8.10
CA SER A 568 10.55 14.76 -7.19
C SER A 568 9.27 15.08 -6.45
N GLY A 569 9.40 15.38 -5.16
CA GLY A 569 8.29 15.56 -4.23
C GLY A 569 8.79 16.04 -2.88
N GLU A 570 7.89 16.16 -1.92
CA GLU A 570 8.20 16.72 -0.60
C GLU A 570 8.49 15.62 0.42
N ILE A 571 9.46 15.88 1.30
CA ILE A 571 9.74 15.05 2.47
C ILE A 571 9.83 15.93 3.71
N ILE A 572 9.53 15.36 4.88
CA ILE A 572 9.93 15.92 6.17
C ILE A 572 11.22 15.21 6.58
N LEU A 573 12.25 15.97 6.94
CA LEU A 573 13.55 15.43 7.34
C LEU A 573 13.88 15.84 8.78
N ASN A 574 14.23 14.87 9.62
CA ASN A 574 14.72 15.08 10.97
C ASN A 574 16.12 14.44 11.13
N PRO A 575 17.20 15.22 10.95
CA PRO A 575 18.56 14.73 11.14
C PRO A 575 18.90 14.60 12.64
N GLU A 576 19.20 13.38 13.08
CA GLU A 576 19.69 13.06 14.44
C GLU A 576 21.20 12.74 14.39
N LYS A 577 21.89 12.70 15.54
CA LYS A 577 23.32 12.35 15.59
C LYS A 577 23.54 10.90 15.14
N GLY A 578 24.03 10.71 13.91
CA GLY A 578 24.33 9.41 13.32
C GLY A 578 23.14 8.67 12.70
N LYS A 579 21.93 9.25 12.78
CA LYS A 579 20.71 8.69 12.19
C LYS A 579 19.93 9.76 11.43
N VAL A 580 19.28 9.38 10.34
CA VAL A 580 18.43 10.28 9.57
C VAL A 580 17.02 9.68 9.55
N LYS A 581 16.07 10.38 10.18
CA LYS A 581 14.65 10.04 10.05
C LYS A 581 14.04 10.90 8.97
N PHE A 582 13.24 10.29 8.11
CA PHE A 582 12.49 11.04 7.10
C PHE A 582 11.07 10.49 6.96
N MET A 583 10.16 11.34 6.53
CA MET A 583 8.79 10.98 6.18
C MET A 583 8.54 11.44 4.74
N SER A 584 8.08 10.53 3.90
CA SER A 584 7.64 10.85 2.54
C SER A 584 6.23 11.44 2.60
N LEU A 585 5.97 12.53 1.88
CA LEU A 585 4.62 13.10 1.79
C LEU A 585 3.91 12.62 0.52
N GLY A 586 2.61 12.33 0.64
CA GLY A 586 1.74 11.92 -0.46
C GLY A 586 2.25 10.69 -1.23
N THR A 587 2.10 10.71 -2.55
CA THR A 587 2.45 9.59 -3.44
C THR A 587 3.92 9.54 -3.87
N PHE A 588 4.80 10.30 -3.20
CA PHE A 588 6.18 10.52 -3.67
C PHE A 588 7.00 9.22 -3.80
N MET A 589 7.05 8.40 -2.75
CA MET A 589 7.73 7.10 -2.81
C MET A 589 6.96 6.03 -3.59
N THR A 590 5.64 6.00 -3.46
CA THR A 590 4.79 4.99 -4.11
C THR A 590 4.83 5.11 -5.64
N LEU A 591 4.81 6.35 -6.16
CA LEU A 591 5.02 6.62 -7.58
C LEU A 591 6.41 6.17 -8.05
N GLY A 592 7.45 6.44 -7.26
CA GLY A 592 8.81 5.96 -7.53
C GLY A 592 8.88 4.43 -7.65
N LYS A 593 8.27 3.70 -6.70
CA LYS A 593 8.19 2.23 -6.72
C LYS A 593 7.47 1.73 -7.98
N LYS A 594 6.29 2.28 -8.27
CA LYS A 594 5.45 1.86 -9.41
C LYS A 594 6.14 2.11 -10.75
N LEU A 595 6.81 3.26 -10.92
CA LEU A 595 7.60 3.52 -12.12
C LEU A 595 8.82 2.60 -12.21
N ALA A 596 9.52 2.31 -11.11
CA ALA A 596 10.66 1.41 -11.14
C ALA A 596 10.23 -0.02 -11.48
N SER A 597 9.04 -0.48 -11.07
CA SER A 597 8.53 -1.80 -11.43
C SER A 597 8.16 -1.94 -12.91
N PHE A 598 7.75 -0.86 -13.58
CA PHE A 598 7.48 -0.85 -15.02
C PHE A 598 8.74 -0.65 -15.88
N SER A 599 9.88 -0.36 -15.26
CA SER A 599 11.13 -0.15 -15.97
C SER A 599 11.84 -1.49 -16.24
N ASP A 600 12.25 -1.68 -17.49
CA ASP A 600 13.08 -2.80 -17.96
C ASP A 600 14.52 -2.34 -18.22
N GLY A 601 15.21 -1.88 -17.17
CA GLY A 601 16.58 -1.39 -17.22
C GLY A 601 16.75 0.03 -17.77
N GLU A 602 15.65 0.70 -18.09
CA GLU A 602 15.62 2.08 -18.58
C GLU A 602 15.33 3.08 -17.45
N ILE A 603 15.67 4.36 -17.61
CA ILE A 603 15.40 5.35 -16.56
C ILE A 603 14.04 5.98 -16.86
N LEU A 604 13.05 5.74 -15.99
CA LEU A 604 11.74 6.37 -16.10
C LEU A 604 11.63 7.59 -15.19
N ILE A 605 11.22 8.72 -15.76
CA ILE A 605 11.10 9.99 -15.07
C ILE A 605 9.62 10.31 -14.87
N SER A 606 9.22 10.64 -13.63
CA SER A 606 7.86 11.12 -13.35
C SER A 606 7.52 12.41 -14.13
N GLU A 607 6.23 12.63 -14.43
CA GLU A 607 5.77 13.85 -15.10
C GLU A 607 6.15 15.14 -14.35
N ASN A 608 6.03 15.16 -13.01
CA ASN A 608 6.43 16.31 -12.19
C ASN A 608 7.91 16.64 -12.39
N LEU A 609 8.78 15.63 -12.31
CA LEU A 609 10.21 15.83 -12.50
C LEU A 609 10.56 16.25 -13.93
N LYS A 610 9.87 15.70 -14.95
CA LYS A 610 10.05 16.12 -16.35
C LYS A 610 9.69 17.59 -16.55
N THR A 611 8.63 18.06 -15.91
CA THR A 611 8.19 19.46 -15.93
C THR A 611 9.24 20.37 -15.30
N ILE A 612 9.82 19.99 -14.16
CA ILE A 612 10.89 20.76 -13.49
C ILE A 612 12.17 20.82 -14.33
N LEU A 613 12.55 19.70 -14.95
CA LEU A 613 13.74 19.63 -15.83
C LEU A 613 13.51 20.33 -17.18
N GLY A 614 12.25 20.52 -17.57
CA GLY A 614 11.84 21.23 -18.77
C GLY A 614 12.54 20.70 -20.03
N VAL A 615 13.11 21.62 -20.80
CA VAL A 615 13.77 21.33 -22.10
C VAL A 615 15.18 20.76 -21.92
N GLU A 616 15.76 20.74 -20.71
CA GLU A 616 17.10 20.19 -20.49
C GLU A 616 17.14 18.67 -20.67
N VAL A 617 16.00 17.99 -20.66
CA VAL A 617 15.91 16.53 -20.75
C VAL A 617 15.00 16.12 -21.90
N LYS A 618 15.53 15.30 -22.80
CA LYS A 618 14.74 14.63 -23.85
C LYS A 618 14.27 13.28 -23.32
N GLY A 619 13.00 12.98 -23.57
CA GLY A 619 12.43 11.69 -23.23
C GLY A 619 11.10 11.45 -23.94
N SER A 620 10.79 10.19 -24.19
CA SER A 620 9.57 9.71 -24.83
C SER A 620 8.48 9.50 -23.77
N LEU A 621 7.27 10.01 -24.02
CA LEU A 621 6.12 9.80 -23.14
C LEU A 621 5.73 8.31 -23.13
N MET A 622 5.53 7.77 -21.94
CA MET A 622 5.09 6.40 -21.70
C MET A 622 3.95 6.44 -20.68
N GLU A 623 2.89 5.66 -20.91
CA GLU A 623 1.74 5.58 -20.02
C GLU A 623 1.59 4.14 -19.50
N PHE A 624 1.60 3.99 -18.17
CA PHE A 624 1.51 2.68 -17.52
C PHE A 624 0.40 2.70 -16.47
N GLY A 625 -0.73 2.05 -16.76
CA GLY A 625 -1.86 1.97 -15.84
C GLY A 625 -2.34 3.35 -15.38
N GLY A 626 -2.54 4.26 -16.33
CA GLY A 626 -2.97 5.65 -16.11
C GLY A 626 -1.90 6.60 -15.57
N ILE A 627 -0.65 6.15 -15.38
CA ILE A 627 0.45 6.99 -14.92
C ILE A 627 1.29 7.44 -16.11
N LYS A 628 1.34 8.76 -16.33
CA LYS A 628 2.24 9.39 -17.30
C LYS A 628 3.66 9.44 -16.76
N SER A 629 4.60 8.97 -17.58
CA SER A 629 6.03 8.96 -17.29
C SER A 629 6.82 9.21 -18.56
N TYR A 630 8.11 9.50 -18.42
CA TYR A 630 8.98 9.77 -19.56
C TYR A 630 10.17 8.83 -19.52
N LYS A 631 10.37 8.05 -20.58
CA LYS A 631 11.61 7.30 -20.79
C LYS A 631 12.73 8.28 -21.09
N PHE A 632 13.72 8.33 -20.22
CA PHE A 632 14.88 9.20 -20.40
C PHE A 632 15.72 8.76 -21.61
N GLU A 633 16.04 9.71 -22.49
CA GLU A 633 16.88 9.47 -23.67
C GLU A 633 18.24 10.16 -23.52
N ASN A 634 18.24 11.47 -23.32
CA ASN A 634 19.48 12.25 -23.21
C ASN A 634 19.26 13.60 -22.51
N ILE A 635 20.34 14.19 -21.98
CA ILE A 635 20.39 15.57 -21.47
C ILE A 635 20.77 16.48 -22.64
N SER A 636 19.92 17.48 -22.92
CA SER A 636 20.20 18.50 -23.93
C SER A 636 21.23 19.49 -23.40
N ASP A 637 22.47 19.37 -23.85
CA ASP A 637 23.56 20.21 -23.39
C ASP A 637 23.51 21.61 -24.04
N LYS A 638 22.63 22.49 -23.54
CA LYS A 638 22.50 23.88 -24.03
C LYS A 638 23.78 24.71 -23.86
N ASN A 639 24.70 24.27 -23.00
CA ASN A 639 25.95 25.00 -22.78
C ASN A 639 26.89 24.98 -24.00
N VAL A 640 26.84 23.92 -24.83
CA VAL A 640 27.66 23.80 -26.04
C VAL A 640 27.31 24.88 -27.08
N HIS A 641 26.05 25.33 -27.12
CA HIS A 641 25.61 26.39 -28.03
C HIS A 641 25.64 27.79 -27.42
N SER A 642 25.76 27.93 -26.09
CA SER A 642 25.80 29.25 -25.44
C SER A 642 27.04 30.07 -25.84
N THR A 643 28.19 29.41 -25.99
CA THR A 643 29.43 30.02 -26.48
C THR A 643 29.33 30.37 -27.96
N PHE A 644 28.70 29.51 -28.76
CA PHE A 644 28.44 29.79 -30.17
C PHE A 644 27.47 30.97 -30.36
N ILE A 645 26.36 31.02 -29.62
CA ILE A 645 25.37 32.11 -29.68
C ILE A 645 25.98 33.42 -29.18
N LYS A 646 26.70 33.41 -28.05
CA LYS A 646 27.43 34.59 -27.57
C LYS A 646 28.48 35.06 -28.58
N GLY A 647 29.23 34.14 -29.18
CA GLY A 647 30.20 34.45 -30.23
C GLY A 647 29.56 34.94 -31.54
N PHE A 648 28.35 34.47 -31.87
CA PHE A 648 27.59 34.92 -33.01
C PHE A 648 27.01 36.33 -32.80
N LEU A 649 26.39 36.59 -31.65
CA LEU A 649 25.88 37.91 -31.28
C LEU A 649 27.02 38.95 -31.21
N ALA A 650 28.15 38.61 -30.59
CA ALA A 650 29.31 39.48 -30.54
C ALA A 650 29.90 39.79 -31.93
N ARG A 651 29.78 38.87 -32.90
CA ARG A 651 30.17 39.12 -34.30
C ARG A 651 29.21 40.08 -34.99
N GLN A 652 27.90 39.90 -34.84
CA GLN A 652 26.91 40.83 -35.38
C GLN A 652 27.01 42.23 -34.79
N GLU A 653 27.29 42.35 -33.49
CA GLU A 653 27.51 43.66 -32.85
C GLU A 653 28.76 44.36 -33.41
N ARG A 654 29.84 43.61 -33.69
CA ARG A 654 31.05 44.15 -34.33
C ARG A 654 30.81 44.59 -35.77
N GLU A 655 30.02 43.85 -36.55
CA GLU A 655 29.66 44.24 -37.92
C GLU A 655 28.79 45.49 -37.93
N LYS A 656 27.76 45.56 -37.09
CA LYS A 656 26.92 46.77 -36.93
C LYS A 656 27.72 47.98 -36.44
N ALA A 657 28.75 47.79 -35.64
CA ALA A 657 29.64 48.87 -35.21
C ALA A 657 30.55 49.37 -36.35
N LYS A 658 30.96 48.49 -37.27
CA LYS A 658 31.75 48.86 -38.45
C LYS A 658 30.93 49.59 -39.52
N GLU A 659 29.63 49.32 -39.64
CA GLU A 659 28.75 50.04 -40.56
C GLU A 659 28.38 51.46 -40.10
N LYS A 660 28.65 51.80 -38.84
CA LYS A 660 28.39 53.13 -38.26
C LYS A 660 29.61 54.07 -38.26
N ILE A 661 30.76 53.60 -38.71
CA ILE A 661 32.00 54.36 -38.93
C ILE A 661 32.15 54.53 -40.43
#